data_AF-A0A8S9S1I0-F1
#
_entry.id   AF-A0A8S9S1I0-F1
#
_cell.length_a   1.000
_cell.length_b   1.000
_cell.length_c   1.000
_cell.angle_alpha   90.00
_cell.angle_beta   90.00
_cell.angle_gamma   90.00
#
_symmetry.space_group_name_H-M   'P 1'
#
loop_
_entity.id
_entity.type
_entity.pdbx_description
1 polymer ?
#
loop_
_entity_poly.entity_id
_entity_poly.type
_entity_poly.pdbx_seq_one_letter_code
_entity_poly.pdbx_strand_id
1 'polypeptide(L)'
;MRSGRTRRSKDIPLVSEWFKEHCPQSYPVKVRVSYQKLLKCYVLNELHSRPPKSHKKKHLFRSLAATKFFQSTELDWVEAGLQTTSRFGNAFHLCREILRLTKLVVDANVQFRLGNVDAFQLADGLQYLFSHVGQLTGMYRYKYRLMRQIRMCKDLKHLIYYRFNTGPVGKGPGCGFWAPMWRVWLFFLRGIVPLLERWLGNLLSRQFEGRHSKGVAKTVTKQRVESHFDLELRAAVMHDVLDAMPQGIRKNKAKTILQHLSEAWRCWKANIAWKVPGLPVPVENMILRYVKSKADWWTNVAHYNRERIRRGATVDKTVCKKNLGRLTRLWLKAEQERQHNYLKDGPYVNSEEAVSIHTTTFHWLESRKFSPIPFPPLSYKHDTKILILALERLKESYGGAVRLNQQQREELGLIEQAYDNPHEALSRIKRLLLTQRNMKEVGIQFMDLYSYLIPVYEIDPLEKITDAYLDQYLWYEGDKRGLFSNWIKPADSEPPPLLVYKWCQGINNLQGVWDTSDGQCVVMLPTKIDLTMLNRLLRLILDHNLADYMCAKNNVLLAYKDMSHTNSHGLIRGLQFASFVVQFYGLSLDLLLLGLTRASEIAGPPQTPNEFMTFCDTKVETCHPIRMYARYIDRVHIMFRFTHEEARDLIQRYLTEHPDSGEACSGA
;
A
#
# COMPACT_ATOMS: atom_id res chain seq x y z
N MET A 1 11.15 55.29 35.52
CA MET A 1 9.89 56.04 35.74
C MET A 1 9.72 56.29 37.23
N ARG A 2 9.29 57.50 37.64
CA ARG A 2 9.02 57.83 39.06
C ARG A 2 7.59 57.47 39.52
N SER A 3 6.65 57.24 38.61
CA SER A 3 5.27 56.78 38.87
C SER A 3 4.77 55.90 37.71
N GLY A 4 3.78 55.02 37.94
CA GLY A 4 3.25 54.09 36.93
C GLY A 4 1.94 53.41 37.35
N ARG A 5 1.31 52.68 36.40
CA ARG A 5 0.06 51.96 36.66
C ARG A 5 0.31 50.63 37.34
N THR A 6 -0.48 50.31 38.37
CA THR A 6 -0.45 48.99 39.01
C THR A 6 -0.79 47.88 38.00
N ARG A 7 -0.07 46.76 38.08
CA ARG A 7 -0.26 45.58 37.23
C ARG A 7 -0.56 44.37 38.11
N ARG A 8 -1.29 43.39 37.57
CA ARG A 8 -1.52 42.13 38.30
C ARG A 8 -0.20 41.38 38.41
N SER A 9 0.03 40.70 39.54
CA SER A 9 1.24 39.90 39.79
C SER A 9 1.53 38.90 38.67
N LYS A 10 0.51 38.21 38.13
CA LYS A 10 0.67 37.28 37.00
C LYS A 10 1.07 37.93 35.67
N ASP A 11 0.85 39.24 35.49
CA ASP A 11 1.18 39.94 34.25
C ASP A 11 2.65 40.37 34.18
N ILE A 12 3.43 40.17 35.25
CA ILE A 12 4.85 40.54 35.33
C ILE A 12 5.73 39.30 35.09
N PRO A 13 6.40 39.17 33.93
CA PRO A 13 7.33 38.08 33.67
C PRO A 13 8.73 38.37 34.21
N LEU A 14 9.05 37.83 35.39
CA LEU A 14 10.36 38.06 36.03
C LEU A 14 11.55 37.53 35.21
N VAL A 15 11.36 36.49 34.41
CA VAL A 15 12.43 35.78 33.69
C VAL A 15 12.34 35.92 32.17
N SER A 16 11.50 36.84 31.65
CA SER A 16 11.34 36.96 30.19
C SER A 16 12.61 37.36 29.47
N GLU A 17 13.37 38.28 30.06
CA GLU A 17 14.57 38.81 29.41
C GLU A 17 15.66 37.75 29.32
N TRP A 18 15.76 36.86 30.31
CA TRP A 18 16.80 35.83 30.36
C TRP A 18 16.78 34.88 29.18
N PHE A 19 15.60 34.50 28.66
CA PHE A 19 15.51 33.60 27.50
C PHE A 19 15.35 34.32 26.15
N LYS A 20 15.23 35.66 26.16
CA LYS A 20 15.30 36.50 24.95
C LYS A 20 16.74 36.78 24.56
N GLU A 21 17.65 36.79 25.53
CA GLU A 21 19.09 36.85 25.32
C GLU A 21 19.65 35.52 24.82
N HIS A 22 20.84 35.58 24.21
CA HIS A 22 21.55 34.39 23.78
C HIS A 22 21.99 33.53 24.98
N CYS A 23 21.79 32.22 24.87
CA CYS A 23 22.19 31.28 25.91
C CYS A 23 23.73 31.19 26.00
N PRO A 24 24.34 31.22 27.21
CA PRO A 24 25.78 31.02 27.37
C PRO A 24 26.25 29.68 26.77
N GLN A 25 27.38 29.69 26.05
CA GLN A 25 27.91 28.48 25.39
C GLN A 25 28.32 27.38 26.38
N SER A 26 28.74 27.77 27.59
CA SER A 26 29.09 26.86 28.69
C SER A 26 27.92 26.05 29.24
N TYR A 27 26.68 26.45 28.97
CA TYR A 27 25.50 25.72 29.44
C TYR A 27 25.29 24.45 28.63
N PRO A 28 24.91 23.32 29.26
CA PRO A 28 24.72 22.06 28.56
C PRO A 28 23.55 22.12 27.58
N VAL A 29 23.58 21.21 26.58
CA VAL A 29 22.58 21.11 25.49
C VAL A 29 21.14 21.18 26.00
N LYS A 30 20.85 20.49 27.12
CA LYS A 30 19.53 20.47 27.76
C LYS A 30 18.97 21.86 28.05
N VAL A 31 19.82 22.80 28.49
CA VAL A 31 19.44 24.17 28.85
C VAL A 31 19.30 25.02 27.59
N ARG A 32 20.23 24.88 26.63
CA ARG A 32 20.18 25.59 25.34
C ARG A 32 18.88 25.28 24.58
N VAL A 33 18.44 24.02 24.58
CA VAL A 33 17.14 23.61 24.02
C VAL A 33 15.96 24.25 24.77
N SER A 34 16.05 24.41 26.09
CA SER A 34 15.02 25.09 26.87
C SER A 34 14.92 26.59 26.57
N TYR A 35 16.04 27.30 26.37
CA TYR A 35 16.04 28.68 25.87
C TYR A 35 15.32 28.78 24.52
N GLN A 36 15.68 27.91 23.55
CA GLN A 36 15.03 27.88 22.24
C GLN A 36 13.51 27.62 22.32
N LYS A 37 13.07 26.70 23.19
CA LYS A 37 11.64 26.39 23.37
C LYS A 37 10.87 27.53 24.02
N LEU A 38 11.45 28.22 25.00
CA LEU A 38 10.85 29.39 25.63
C LEU A 38 10.75 30.56 24.64
N LEU A 39 11.81 30.80 23.86
CA LEU A 39 11.80 31.79 22.78
C LEU A 39 10.76 31.45 21.71
N LYS A 40 10.65 30.19 21.29
CA LYS A 40 9.58 29.72 20.38
C LYS A 40 8.20 30.00 20.96
N CYS A 41 7.97 29.76 22.25
CA CYS A 41 6.70 30.07 22.90
C CYS A 41 6.41 31.58 22.92
N TYR A 42 7.43 32.41 23.14
CA TYR A 42 7.32 33.86 23.08
C TYR A 42 6.96 34.34 21.67
N VAL A 43 7.71 33.94 20.65
CA VAL A 43 7.46 34.30 19.24
C VAL A 43 6.07 33.84 18.80
N LEU A 44 5.63 32.62 19.16
CA LEU A 44 4.28 32.14 18.83
C LEU A 44 3.16 32.96 19.49
N ASN A 45 3.40 33.55 20.66
CA ASN A 45 2.43 34.41 21.32
C ASN A 45 2.37 35.79 20.65
N GLU A 46 3.51 36.35 20.24
CA GLU A 46 3.57 37.62 19.49
C GLU A 46 2.96 37.47 18.09
N LEU A 47 3.33 36.42 17.35
CA LEU A 47 2.85 36.15 15.98
C LEU A 47 1.33 35.99 15.90
N HIS A 48 0.72 35.37 16.91
CA HIS A 48 -0.74 35.14 16.96
C HIS A 48 -1.47 36.14 17.87
N SER A 49 -0.79 37.21 18.31
CA SER A 49 -1.41 38.26 19.08
C SER A 49 -2.43 38.99 18.21
N ARG A 50 -3.69 39.06 18.68
CA ARG A 50 -4.75 39.85 18.04
C ARG A 50 -5.28 40.85 19.05
N PRO A 51 -5.64 42.08 18.63
CA PRO A 51 -6.22 43.06 19.54
C PRO A 51 -7.48 42.48 20.20
N PRO A 52 -7.68 42.66 21.52
CA PRO A 52 -8.83 42.12 22.22
C PRO A 52 -10.11 42.74 21.66
N LYS A 53 -11.07 41.90 21.26
CA LYS A 53 -12.38 42.36 20.79
C LYS A 53 -13.13 43.05 21.92
N SER A 54 -13.76 44.18 21.62
CA SER A 54 -14.65 44.85 22.58
C SER A 54 -15.87 43.97 22.85
N HIS A 55 -16.12 43.68 24.11
CA HIS A 55 -17.26 42.89 24.57
C HIS A 55 -17.93 43.59 25.75
N LYS A 56 -19.24 43.38 25.93
CA LYS A 56 -19.96 43.86 27.12
C LYS A 56 -19.33 43.25 28.37
N LYS A 57 -18.92 44.10 29.32
CA LYS A 57 -18.32 43.66 30.58
C LYS A 57 -19.36 42.88 31.39
N LYS A 58 -19.05 41.61 31.71
CA LYS A 58 -19.84 40.75 32.59
C LYS A 58 -19.03 40.50 33.86
N HIS A 59 -19.60 40.86 35.01
CA HIS A 59 -18.93 40.73 36.31
C HIS A 59 -19.60 39.63 37.15
N LEU A 60 -19.16 38.38 36.97
CA LEU A 60 -19.77 37.20 37.58
C LEU A 60 -19.94 37.33 39.11
N PHE A 61 -18.89 37.69 39.84
CA PHE A 61 -18.98 37.82 41.30
C PHE A 61 -19.86 38.98 41.77
N ARG A 62 -19.96 40.08 41.00
CA ARG A 62 -20.92 41.16 41.31
C ARG A 62 -22.37 40.68 41.12
N SER A 63 -22.61 39.89 40.07
CA SER A 63 -23.93 39.29 39.84
C SER A 63 -24.30 38.26 40.91
N LEU A 64 -23.35 37.46 41.40
CA LEU A 64 -23.59 36.49 42.48
C LEU A 64 -23.82 37.17 43.83
N ALA A 65 -22.99 38.16 44.20
CA ALA A 65 -23.12 38.91 45.45
C ALA A 65 -24.42 39.72 45.54
N ALA A 66 -25.01 40.10 44.41
CA ALA A 66 -26.31 40.77 44.37
C ALA A 66 -27.48 39.83 44.71
N THR A 67 -27.26 38.51 44.77
CA THR A 67 -28.31 37.55 45.11
C THR A 67 -28.32 37.25 46.61
N LYS A 68 -29.49 36.95 47.16
CA LYS A 68 -29.65 36.57 48.58
C LYS A 68 -28.90 35.30 49.01
N PHE A 69 -28.39 34.52 48.05
CA PHE A 69 -27.74 33.22 48.30
C PHE A 69 -26.24 33.32 48.59
N PHE A 70 -25.62 34.49 48.41
CA PHE A 70 -24.19 34.70 48.64
C PHE A 70 -23.96 35.86 49.61
N GLN A 71 -23.18 35.62 50.66
CA GLN A 71 -22.73 36.62 51.62
C GLN A 71 -21.21 36.85 51.46
N SER A 72 -20.71 38.02 51.85
CA SER A 72 -19.27 38.33 51.83
C SER A 72 -18.68 38.27 53.23
N THR A 73 -17.55 37.57 53.39
CA THR A 73 -16.78 37.50 54.64
C THR A 73 -15.28 37.49 54.31
N GLU A 74 -14.43 37.81 55.29
CA GLU A 74 -12.97 37.71 55.20
C GLU A 74 -12.51 36.43 55.91
N LEU A 75 -11.81 35.55 55.20
CA LEU A 75 -11.38 34.24 55.71
C LEU A 75 -9.90 33.98 55.39
N ASP A 76 -9.20 33.29 56.29
CA ASP A 76 -7.85 32.75 56.05
C ASP A 76 -7.93 31.57 55.06
N TRP A 77 -6.90 31.40 54.23
CA TRP A 77 -6.95 30.73 52.93
C TRP A 77 -7.07 29.18 52.96
N VAL A 78 -7.19 28.55 54.13
CA VAL A 78 -6.79 27.15 54.34
C VAL A 78 -7.92 26.08 54.31
N GLU A 79 -9.20 26.43 54.23
CA GLU A 79 -10.27 25.42 54.39
C GLU A 79 -10.73 24.70 53.10
N ALA A 80 -10.53 23.37 53.03
CA ALA A 80 -11.50 22.30 52.65
C ALA A 80 -10.97 21.12 51.78
N GLY A 81 -11.41 19.90 52.10
CA GLY A 81 -11.78 18.87 51.10
C GLY A 81 -11.44 17.40 51.41
N LEU A 82 -12.39 16.47 51.18
CA LEU A 82 -12.16 15.02 50.97
C LEU A 82 -13.20 14.38 50.00
N GLN A 83 -12.84 13.21 49.43
CA GLN A 83 -13.34 12.62 48.16
C GLN A 83 -14.10 11.28 48.31
N THR A 84 -14.87 10.91 47.28
CA THR A 84 -15.29 9.53 46.94
C THR A 84 -15.20 9.25 45.43
N THR A 85 -15.07 7.97 45.03
CA THR A 85 -14.72 7.53 43.67
C THR A 85 -15.78 6.66 42.99
N SER A 86 -16.09 6.96 41.72
CA SER A 86 -16.71 6.03 40.75
C SER A 86 -16.25 6.36 39.30
N ARG A 87 -16.72 5.63 38.27
CA ARG A 87 -16.21 5.70 36.88
C ARG A 87 -16.79 6.89 36.10
N PHE A 88 -16.02 7.98 35.99
CA PHE A 88 -16.47 9.23 35.37
C PHE A 88 -15.73 9.57 34.06
N GLY A 89 -16.25 10.56 33.32
CA GLY A 89 -15.63 11.08 32.11
C GLY A 89 -14.55 12.15 32.38
N ASN A 90 -13.95 12.67 31.30
CA ASN A 90 -12.86 13.66 31.38
C ASN A 90 -13.22 14.93 32.17
N ALA A 91 -14.49 15.36 32.17
CA ALA A 91 -14.96 16.54 32.91
C ALA A 91 -14.71 16.42 34.41
N PHE A 92 -15.16 15.32 35.00
CA PHE A 92 -15.01 15.03 36.42
C PHE A 92 -13.54 14.81 36.78
N HIS A 93 -12.85 13.93 36.05
CA HIS A 93 -11.47 13.59 36.38
C HIS A 93 -10.53 14.79 36.23
N LEU A 94 -10.72 15.64 35.22
CA LEU A 94 -9.91 16.86 35.09
C LEU A 94 -10.18 17.85 36.24
N CYS A 95 -11.45 18.01 36.66
CA CYS A 95 -11.80 18.84 37.81
C CYS A 95 -11.15 18.29 39.10
N ARG A 96 -11.25 16.97 39.34
CA ARG A 96 -10.64 16.29 40.48
C ARG A 96 -9.13 16.50 40.54
N GLU A 97 -8.42 16.36 39.42
CA GLU A 97 -6.97 16.56 39.38
C GLU A 97 -6.56 18.04 39.55
N ILE A 98 -7.40 19.01 39.13
CA ILE A 98 -7.19 20.43 39.45
C ILE A 98 -7.36 20.67 40.95
N LEU A 99 -8.41 20.11 41.56
CA LEU A 99 -8.63 20.20 42.99
C LEU A 99 -7.48 19.53 43.77
N ARG A 100 -6.94 18.41 43.27
CA ARG A 100 -5.74 17.79 43.84
C ARG A 100 -4.54 18.73 43.78
N LEU A 101 -4.29 19.42 42.65
CA LEU A 101 -3.21 20.40 42.57
C LEU A 101 -3.41 21.54 43.58
N THR A 102 -4.62 22.09 43.66
CA THR A 102 -4.95 23.13 44.64
C THR A 102 -4.72 22.61 46.05
N LYS A 103 -5.17 21.40 46.36
CA LYS A 103 -4.98 20.77 47.67
C LYS A 103 -3.50 20.65 48.02
N LEU A 104 -2.65 20.18 47.12
CA LEU A 104 -1.21 20.08 47.35
C LEU A 104 -0.57 21.45 47.68
N VAL A 105 -1.01 22.51 47.00
CA VAL A 105 -0.54 23.88 47.26
C VAL A 105 -1.06 24.38 48.61
N VAL A 106 -2.32 24.09 48.95
CA VAL A 106 -2.92 24.46 50.25
C VAL A 106 -2.19 23.74 51.39
N ASP A 107 -2.10 22.41 51.33
CA ASP A 107 -1.45 21.58 52.33
C ASP A 107 -0.01 22.04 52.62
N ALA A 108 0.75 22.45 51.60
CA ALA A 108 2.10 22.99 51.80
C ALA A 108 2.13 24.27 52.66
N ASN A 109 1.18 25.19 52.44
CA ASN A 109 1.06 26.40 53.26
C ASN A 109 0.53 26.07 54.67
N VAL A 110 -0.33 25.07 54.82
CA VAL A 110 -0.78 24.60 56.15
C VAL A 110 0.40 24.11 56.96
N GLN A 111 1.26 23.27 56.38
CA GLN A 111 2.44 22.73 57.07
C GLN A 111 3.40 23.85 57.52
N PHE A 112 3.55 24.90 56.72
CA PHE A 112 4.30 26.10 57.12
C PHE A 112 3.63 26.84 58.29
N ARG A 113 2.30 27.07 58.23
CA ARG A 113 1.56 27.77 59.29
C ARG A 113 1.47 27.00 60.61
N LEU A 114 1.49 25.67 60.54
CA LEU A 114 1.59 24.79 61.72
C LEU A 114 3.00 24.78 62.35
N GLY A 115 3.98 25.43 61.72
CA GLY A 115 5.36 25.46 62.21
C GLY A 115 6.17 24.19 61.91
N ASN A 116 5.64 23.27 61.10
CA ASN A 116 6.31 22.00 60.78
C ASN A 116 7.39 22.15 59.70
N VAL A 117 7.36 23.24 58.94
CA VAL A 117 8.21 23.49 57.76
C VAL A 117 8.66 24.95 57.75
N ASP A 118 9.90 25.20 57.37
CA ASP A 118 10.48 26.55 57.28
C ASP A 118 10.02 27.30 56.01
N ALA A 119 10.11 28.63 56.00
CA ALA A 119 9.75 29.50 54.89
C ALA A 119 10.51 29.16 53.59
N PHE A 120 11.81 28.83 53.68
CA PHE A 120 12.59 28.44 52.51
C PHE A 120 12.16 27.08 51.96
N GLN A 121 11.82 26.14 52.84
CA GLN A 121 11.30 24.82 52.47
C GLN A 121 9.89 24.93 51.85
N LEU A 122 9.04 25.83 52.33
CA LEU A 122 7.77 26.15 51.68
C LEU A 122 7.99 26.66 50.25
N ALA A 123 8.92 27.61 50.06
CA ALA A 123 9.20 28.19 48.75
C ALA A 123 9.76 27.14 47.76
N ASP A 124 10.68 26.28 48.20
CA ASP A 124 11.20 25.15 47.39
C ASP A 124 10.11 24.10 47.13
N GLY A 125 9.25 23.82 48.11
CA GLY A 125 8.08 22.96 47.96
C GLY A 125 7.12 23.46 46.88
N LEU A 126 6.78 24.74 46.89
CA LEU A 126 5.95 25.36 45.84
C LEU A 126 6.63 25.32 44.46
N GLN A 127 7.94 25.55 44.40
CA GLN A 127 8.71 25.41 43.16
C GLN A 127 8.63 23.98 42.62
N TYR A 128 8.80 23.00 43.49
CA TYR A 128 8.74 21.59 43.15
C TYR A 128 7.35 21.20 42.66
N LEU A 129 6.29 21.59 43.38
CA LEU A 129 4.89 21.34 43.02
C LEU A 129 4.59 21.85 41.60
N PHE A 130 4.86 23.14 41.32
CA PHE A 130 4.54 23.74 40.02
C PHE A 130 5.46 23.25 38.88
N SER A 131 6.66 22.76 39.19
CA SER A 131 7.57 22.14 38.22
C SER A 131 7.19 20.69 37.87
N HIS A 132 6.54 19.97 38.80
CA HIS A 132 6.28 18.53 38.70
C HIS A 132 4.79 18.16 38.77
N VAL A 133 3.88 19.07 38.41
CA VAL A 133 2.43 18.79 38.34
C VAL A 133 2.11 17.53 37.54
N GLY A 134 2.85 17.25 36.46
CA GLY A 134 2.66 16.03 35.67
C GLY A 134 2.93 14.72 36.44
N GLN A 135 3.84 14.76 37.41
CA GLN A 135 4.18 13.61 38.28
C GLN A 135 3.26 13.53 39.50
N LEU A 136 2.91 14.68 40.09
CA LEU A 136 2.15 14.75 41.34
C LEU A 136 0.63 14.62 41.17
N THR A 137 0.11 14.87 39.97
CA THR A 137 -1.33 14.74 39.67
C THR A 137 -1.61 13.58 38.72
N GLY A 138 -1.67 13.85 37.42
CA GLY A 138 -2.21 12.97 36.39
C GLY A 138 -3.11 13.68 35.37
N MET A 139 -3.24 15.01 35.47
CA MET A 139 -4.11 15.82 34.60
C MET A 139 -3.90 15.58 33.09
N TYR A 140 -2.68 15.24 32.67
CA TYR A 140 -2.33 14.98 31.27
C TYR A 140 -3.08 13.78 30.67
N ARG A 141 -3.56 12.83 31.48
CA ARG A 141 -4.36 11.68 31.02
C ARG A 141 -5.74 12.11 30.51
N TYR A 142 -6.34 13.10 31.17
CA TYR A 142 -7.69 13.60 30.86
C TYR A 142 -7.67 14.79 29.90
N LYS A 143 -6.53 15.48 29.78
CA LYS A 143 -6.28 16.50 28.77
C LYS A 143 -4.81 16.55 28.35
N TYR A 144 -4.45 15.78 27.32
CA TYR A 144 -3.07 15.64 26.87
C TYR A 144 -2.41 16.96 26.40
N ARG A 145 -3.20 17.94 25.93
CA ARG A 145 -2.67 19.27 25.55
C ARG A 145 -1.94 19.98 26.70
N LEU A 146 -2.19 19.59 27.95
CA LEU A 146 -1.47 20.05 29.15
C LEU A 146 0.04 19.77 29.09
N MET A 147 0.49 18.81 28.28
CA MET A 147 1.92 18.57 28.03
C MET A 147 2.65 19.83 27.52
N ARG A 148 1.94 20.82 26.97
CA ARG A 148 2.50 22.15 26.67
C ARG A 148 2.98 22.87 27.94
N GLN A 149 2.14 22.95 28.97
CA GLN A 149 2.46 23.60 30.25
C GLN A 149 3.54 22.83 31.02
N ILE A 150 3.43 21.50 31.09
CA ILE A 150 4.42 20.67 31.79
C ILE A 150 5.81 20.83 31.17
N ARG A 151 5.91 20.85 29.83
CA ARG A 151 7.19 21.11 29.14
C ARG A 151 7.71 22.51 29.41
N MET A 152 6.84 23.52 29.39
CA MET A 152 7.21 24.91 29.70
C MET A 152 7.74 25.07 31.14
N CYS A 153 7.11 24.43 32.13
CA CYS A 153 7.62 24.45 33.51
C CYS A 153 8.98 23.75 33.64
N LYS A 154 9.21 22.66 32.91
CA LYS A 154 10.53 22.01 32.84
C LYS A 154 11.58 22.93 32.20
N ASP A 155 11.22 23.64 31.13
CA ASP A 155 12.13 24.58 30.46
C ASP A 155 12.46 25.78 31.37
N LEU A 156 11.46 26.32 32.09
CA LEU A 156 11.65 27.35 33.11
C LEU A 156 12.53 26.85 34.26
N LYS A 157 12.33 25.61 34.72
CA LYS A 157 13.17 24.99 35.74
C LYS A 157 14.64 24.92 35.29
N HIS A 158 14.91 24.52 34.05
CA HIS A 158 16.29 24.51 33.54
C HIS A 158 16.88 25.92 33.46
N LEU A 159 16.11 26.89 32.96
CA LEU A 159 16.51 28.29 32.89
C LEU A 159 16.89 28.85 34.27
N ILE A 160 16.02 28.64 35.25
CA ILE A 160 16.19 29.16 36.62
C ILE A 160 17.35 28.45 37.32
N TYR A 161 17.40 27.12 37.28
CA TYR A 161 18.38 26.37 38.07
C TYR A 161 19.82 26.59 37.62
N TYR A 162 20.06 26.78 36.31
CA TYR A 162 21.41 27.06 35.79
C TYR A 162 21.86 28.50 36.02
N ARG A 163 20.94 29.41 36.34
CA ARG A 163 21.26 30.77 36.81
C ARG A 163 21.38 30.82 38.33
N PHE A 164 20.55 30.07 39.05
CA PHE A 164 20.48 30.04 40.52
C PHE A 164 21.62 29.22 41.16
N ASN A 165 21.91 28.02 40.66
CA ASN A 165 22.98 27.16 41.16
C ASN A 165 24.32 27.51 40.48
N THR A 166 24.79 28.75 40.69
CA THR A 166 26.09 29.23 40.18
C THR A 166 26.95 29.74 41.33
N GLY A 167 28.28 29.70 41.17
CA GLY A 167 29.23 30.11 42.21
C GLY A 167 29.24 29.11 43.39
N PRO A 168 29.12 29.57 44.65
CA PRO A 168 29.18 28.70 45.84
C PRO A 168 27.92 27.83 46.03
N VAL A 169 26.83 28.10 45.29
CA VAL A 169 25.57 27.35 45.42
C VAL A 169 25.63 26.06 44.59
N GLY A 170 25.70 24.93 45.29
CA GLY A 170 25.77 23.59 44.70
C GLY A 170 24.48 23.10 44.04
N LYS A 171 24.53 21.87 43.51
CA LYS A 171 23.33 21.18 43.00
C LYS A 171 22.59 20.51 44.16
N GLY A 172 21.46 21.07 44.55
CA GLY A 172 20.61 20.50 45.61
C GLY A 172 19.19 21.08 45.60
N PRO A 173 18.30 20.57 46.48
CA PRO A 173 17.05 21.25 46.83
C PRO A 173 17.35 22.58 47.53
N GLY A 174 16.48 23.59 47.38
CA GLY A 174 16.69 24.94 47.94
C GLY A 174 16.42 26.09 46.96
N CYS A 175 15.81 25.84 45.80
CA CYS A 175 15.48 26.87 44.83
C CYS A 175 14.01 27.28 44.96
N GLY A 176 13.73 28.28 45.81
CA GLY A 176 12.37 28.76 46.09
C GLY A 176 11.74 29.70 45.03
N PHE A 177 12.19 29.70 43.77
CA PHE A 177 11.77 30.69 42.77
C PHE A 177 10.56 30.25 41.92
N TRP A 178 9.41 30.12 42.57
CA TRP A 178 8.19 29.50 42.01
C TRP A 178 7.30 30.39 41.13
N ALA A 179 7.52 31.71 41.14
CA ALA A 179 6.67 32.67 40.43
C ALA A 179 6.52 32.41 38.92
N PRO A 180 7.57 32.06 38.14
CA PRO A 180 7.41 31.78 36.71
C PRO A 180 6.54 30.55 36.43
N MET A 181 6.69 29.47 37.18
CA MET A 181 5.91 28.25 37.00
C MET A 181 4.46 28.44 37.46
N TRP A 182 4.24 29.16 38.57
CA TRP A 182 2.90 29.53 39.04
C TRP A 182 2.10 30.29 37.97
N ARG A 183 2.74 31.24 37.28
CA ARG A 183 2.12 31.98 36.17
C ARG A 183 1.65 31.06 35.04
N VAL A 184 2.44 30.05 34.68
CA VAL A 184 2.07 29.07 33.64
C VAL A 184 0.76 28.36 34.02
N TRP A 185 0.62 27.94 35.28
CA TRP A 185 -0.58 27.28 35.77
C TRP A 185 -1.78 28.21 35.89
N LEU A 186 -1.59 29.47 36.29
CA LEU A 186 -2.66 30.46 36.27
C LEU A 186 -3.18 30.77 34.86
N PHE A 187 -2.29 30.88 33.87
CA PHE A 187 -2.71 31.08 32.48
C PHE A 187 -3.38 29.84 31.90
N PHE A 188 -3.00 28.64 32.35
CA PHE A 188 -3.74 27.43 32.07
C PHE A 188 -5.15 27.48 32.66
N LEU A 189 -5.30 27.86 33.92
CA LEU A 189 -6.61 27.99 34.58
C LEU A 189 -7.50 29.00 33.85
N ARG A 190 -6.95 30.14 33.42
CA ARG A 190 -7.68 31.14 32.59
C ARG A 190 -8.30 30.51 31.34
N GLY A 191 -7.61 29.59 30.67
CA GLY A 191 -8.10 28.94 29.45
C GLY A 191 -8.99 27.72 29.70
N ILE A 192 -8.86 27.06 30.86
CA ILE A 192 -9.59 25.82 31.16
C ILE A 192 -10.95 26.08 31.80
N VAL A 193 -11.12 27.18 32.54
CA VAL A 193 -12.36 27.51 33.27
C VAL A 193 -13.59 27.46 32.37
N PRO A 194 -13.66 28.17 31.22
CA PRO A 194 -14.85 28.11 30.35
C PRO A 194 -15.12 26.73 29.77
N LEU A 195 -14.07 25.92 29.55
CA LEU A 195 -14.22 24.56 29.04
C LEU A 195 -14.81 23.64 30.10
N LEU A 196 -14.34 23.75 31.35
CA LEU A 196 -14.83 22.97 32.48
C LEU A 196 -16.24 23.39 32.88
N GLU A 197 -16.55 24.69 32.91
CA GLU A 197 -17.92 25.19 33.14
C GLU A 197 -18.91 24.56 32.16
N ARG A 198 -18.59 24.54 30.86
CA ARG A 198 -19.44 23.89 29.86
C ARG A 198 -19.53 22.38 30.06
N TRP A 199 -18.40 21.71 30.34
CA TRP A 199 -18.37 20.26 30.51
C TRP A 199 -19.10 19.78 31.76
N LEU A 200 -18.92 20.49 32.88
CA LEU A 200 -19.61 20.22 34.14
C LEU A 200 -21.08 20.62 34.04
N GLY A 201 -21.40 21.76 33.42
CA GLY A 201 -22.78 22.16 33.13
C GLY A 201 -23.53 21.08 32.34
N ASN A 202 -22.96 20.61 31.22
CA ASN A 202 -23.55 19.52 30.44
C ASN A 202 -23.64 18.20 31.23
N LEU A 203 -22.69 17.92 32.12
CA LEU A 203 -22.73 16.73 32.97
C LEU A 203 -23.87 16.82 33.99
N LEU A 204 -24.03 17.98 34.64
CA LEU A 204 -25.07 18.25 35.62
C LEU A 204 -26.45 18.27 34.97
N SER A 205 -26.64 19.02 33.88
CA SER A 205 -27.91 19.01 33.12
C SER A 205 -28.28 17.59 32.70
N ARG A 206 -27.33 16.80 32.17
CA ARG A 206 -27.61 15.39 31.83
C ARG A 206 -27.94 14.51 33.03
N GLN A 207 -27.39 14.81 34.20
CA GLN A 207 -27.65 14.06 35.43
C GLN A 207 -29.05 14.37 35.99
N PHE A 208 -29.46 15.64 35.95
CA PHE A 208 -30.74 16.10 36.51
C PHE A 208 -31.90 16.01 35.51
N GLU A 209 -31.69 16.40 34.25
CA GLU A 209 -32.71 16.44 33.18
C GLU A 209 -32.75 15.13 32.36
N GLY A 210 -31.76 14.24 32.54
CA GLY A 210 -31.63 12.99 31.79
C GLY A 210 -31.03 13.17 30.38
N ARG A 211 -30.97 12.08 29.61
CA ARG A 211 -30.46 12.10 28.22
C ARG A 211 -31.60 12.16 27.22
N HIS A 212 -31.58 13.14 26.32
CA HIS A 212 -32.46 13.16 25.15
C HIS A 212 -32.02 12.10 24.12
N SER A 213 -32.83 11.08 23.91
CA SER A 213 -32.49 9.92 23.04
C SER A 213 -32.48 10.22 21.54
N LYS A 214 -33.26 11.23 21.09
CA LYS A 214 -33.38 11.63 19.67
C LYS A 214 -33.28 13.14 19.44
N GLY A 215 -32.79 13.91 20.41
CA GLY A 215 -32.77 15.38 20.33
C GLY A 215 -31.79 15.97 19.31
N VAL A 216 -30.76 15.21 18.90
CA VAL A 216 -29.75 15.67 17.94
C VAL A 216 -29.56 14.65 16.82
N ALA A 217 -29.74 15.09 15.58
CA ALA A 217 -29.46 14.28 14.40
C ALA A 217 -27.98 13.86 14.39
N LYS A 218 -27.73 12.56 14.20
CA LYS A 218 -26.36 12.04 14.18
C LYS A 218 -25.72 12.36 12.83
N THR A 219 -24.57 13.04 12.86
CA THR A 219 -23.76 13.30 11.66
C THR A 219 -23.24 11.99 11.04
N VAL A 220 -23.18 11.95 9.70
CA VAL A 220 -22.62 10.82 8.95
C VAL A 220 -21.10 10.88 9.02
N THR A 221 -20.52 10.03 9.87
CA THR A 221 -19.07 9.87 9.99
C THR A 221 -18.58 8.75 9.05
N LYS A 222 -17.26 8.62 8.88
CA LYS A 222 -16.59 7.61 8.02
C LYS A 222 -17.19 6.19 8.13
N GLN A 223 -17.58 5.77 9.34
CA GLN A 223 -18.15 4.43 9.58
C GLN A 223 -19.53 4.22 8.94
N ARG A 224 -20.29 5.30 8.70
CA ARG A 224 -21.69 5.25 8.23
C ARG A 224 -21.87 5.67 6.79
N VAL A 225 -20.80 6.05 6.08
CA VAL A 225 -20.89 6.56 4.70
C VAL A 225 -21.52 5.52 3.77
N GLU A 226 -21.06 4.27 3.79
CA GLU A 226 -21.61 3.22 2.92
C GLU A 226 -23.07 2.88 3.28
N SER A 227 -23.38 2.75 4.57
CA SER A 227 -24.75 2.45 5.02
C SER A 227 -25.74 3.58 4.74
N HIS A 228 -25.27 4.83 4.84
CA HIS A 228 -26.09 6.01 4.56
C HIS A 228 -26.35 6.15 3.06
N PHE A 229 -25.33 5.92 2.22
CA PHE A 229 -25.49 5.87 0.77
C PHE A 229 -26.54 4.83 0.36
N ASP A 230 -26.48 3.62 0.92
CA ASP A 230 -27.48 2.58 0.65
C ASP A 230 -28.89 2.97 1.14
N LEU A 231 -28.99 3.73 2.24
CA LEU A 231 -30.27 4.22 2.76
C LEU A 231 -30.89 5.26 1.83
N GLU A 232 -30.09 6.23 1.38
CA GLU A 232 -30.53 7.28 0.44
C GLU A 232 -30.88 6.71 -0.92
N LEU A 233 -30.08 5.76 -1.44
CA LEU A 233 -30.36 5.07 -2.69
C LEU A 233 -31.70 4.33 -2.65
N ARG A 234 -31.97 3.62 -1.55
CA ARG A 234 -33.26 2.92 -1.37
C ARG A 234 -34.41 3.90 -1.26
N ALA A 235 -34.23 5.03 -0.58
CA ALA A 235 -35.24 6.08 -0.50
C ALA A 235 -35.55 6.67 -1.88
N ALA A 236 -34.53 7.01 -2.66
CA ALA A 236 -34.67 7.54 -4.02
C ALA A 236 -35.42 6.56 -4.94
N VAL A 237 -35.03 5.27 -4.93
CA VAL A 237 -35.73 4.23 -5.70
C VAL A 237 -37.19 4.08 -5.26
N MET A 238 -37.47 4.17 -3.95
CA MET A 238 -38.86 4.11 -3.47
C MET A 238 -39.69 5.29 -3.97
N HIS A 239 -39.12 6.50 -4.04
CA HIS A 239 -39.81 7.66 -4.60
C HIS A 239 -40.16 7.43 -6.08
N ASP A 240 -39.17 7.04 -6.90
CA ASP A 240 -39.39 6.78 -8.33
C ASP A 240 -40.38 5.63 -8.58
N VAL A 241 -40.36 4.58 -7.75
CA VAL A 241 -41.33 3.48 -7.83
C VAL A 241 -42.75 3.96 -7.53
N LEU A 242 -42.93 4.82 -6.53
CA LEU A 242 -44.25 5.34 -6.18
C LEU A 242 -44.82 6.25 -7.26
N ASP A 243 -43.96 7.02 -7.93
CA ASP A 243 -44.33 7.93 -9.02
C ASP A 243 -44.64 7.18 -10.32
N ALA A 244 -43.89 6.12 -10.61
CA ALA A 244 -44.10 5.29 -11.80
C ALA A 244 -45.34 4.37 -11.71
N MET A 245 -45.90 4.16 -10.51
CA MET A 245 -46.96 3.18 -10.26
C MET A 245 -48.38 3.81 -10.24
N PRO A 246 -49.36 3.23 -10.96
CA PRO A 246 -50.77 3.64 -10.88
C PRO A 246 -51.33 3.56 -9.45
N GLN A 247 -52.32 4.40 -9.13
CA GLN A 247 -52.80 4.65 -7.77
C GLN A 247 -53.28 3.39 -6.98
N GLY A 248 -53.58 2.27 -7.66
CA GLY A 248 -54.04 1.02 -7.02
C GLY A 248 -52.99 -0.05 -6.64
N ILE A 249 -51.72 0.04 -7.07
CA ILE A 249 -50.75 -1.09 -6.98
C ILE A 249 -49.58 -0.82 -5.99
N ARG A 250 -49.57 0.36 -5.35
CA ARG A 250 -48.35 1.01 -4.81
C ARG A 250 -47.62 0.31 -3.65
N LYS A 251 -48.31 -0.17 -2.61
CA LYS A 251 -47.64 -0.60 -1.36
C LYS A 251 -47.07 -2.03 -1.39
N ASN A 252 -47.71 -2.97 -2.09
CA ASN A 252 -47.34 -4.39 -1.99
C ASN A 252 -46.12 -4.77 -2.86
N LYS A 253 -45.88 -4.06 -3.98
CA LYS A 253 -44.80 -4.39 -4.93
C LYS A 253 -43.48 -3.64 -4.67
N ALA A 254 -43.48 -2.55 -3.90
CA ALA A 254 -42.28 -1.75 -3.65
C ALA A 254 -41.15 -2.55 -2.98
N LYS A 255 -41.50 -3.41 -2.02
CA LYS A 255 -40.51 -4.29 -1.34
C LYS A 255 -39.86 -5.28 -2.30
N THR A 256 -40.65 -5.87 -3.21
CA THR A 256 -40.17 -6.81 -4.23
C THR A 256 -39.24 -6.13 -5.23
N ILE A 257 -39.56 -4.91 -5.67
CA ILE A 257 -38.69 -4.13 -6.57
C ILE A 257 -37.34 -3.84 -5.89
N LEU A 258 -37.32 -3.51 -4.59
CA LEU A 258 -36.07 -3.32 -3.85
C LEU A 258 -35.25 -4.61 -3.69
N GLN A 259 -35.91 -5.78 -3.68
CA GLN A 259 -35.21 -7.07 -3.70
C GLN A 259 -34.57 -7.29 -5.07
N HIS A 260 -35.28 -7.03 -6.17
CA HIS A 260 -34.73 -7.07 -7.52
C HIS A 260 -33.55 -6.10 -7.70
N LEU A 261 -33.63 -4.87 -7.16
CA LEU A 261 -32.51 -3.93 -7.17
C LEU A 261 -31.28 -4.50 -6.44
N SER A 262 -31.51 -5.12 -5.27
CA SER A 262 -30.43 -5.70 -4.47
C SER A 262 -29.78 -6.90 -5.19
N GLU A 263 -30.59 -7.68 -5.90
CA GLU A 263 -30.13 -8.83 -6.68
C GLU A 263 -29.39 -8.39 -7.95
N ALA A 264 -29.94 -7.42 -8.69
CA ALA A 264 -29.27 -6.83 -9.85
C ALA A 264 -27.89 -6.27 -9.48
N TRP A 265 -27.74 -5.66 -8.29
CA TRP A 265 -26.44 -5.23 -7.79
C TRP A 265 -25.48 -6.39 -7.47
N ARG A 266 -25.98 -7.53 -6.99
CA ARG A 266 -25.15 -8.74 -6.78
C ARG A 266 -24.71 -9.32 -8.12
N CYS A 267 -25.64 -9.50 -9.07
CA CYS A 267 -25.35 -9.95 -10.42
C CYS A 267 -24.30 -9.06 -11.09
N TRP A 268 -24.44 -7.72 -10.98
CA TRP A 268 -23.45 -6.79 -11.52
C TRP A 268 -22.05 -7.02 -10.92
N LYS A 269 -21.93 -7.21 -9.60
CA LYS A 269 -20.63 -7.50 -8.95
C LYS A 269 -20.05 -8.86 -9.33
N ALA A 270 -20.90 -9.84 -9.61
CA ALA A 270 -20.52 -11.19 -10.05
C ALA A 270 -20.31 -11.30 -11.56
N ASN A 271 -20.59 -10.23 -12.31
CA ASN A 271 -20.63 -10.20 -13.77
C ASN A 271 -21.60 -11.22 -14.40
N ILE A 272 -22.70 -11.51 -13.70
CA ILE A 272 -23.76 -12.36 -14.22
C ILE A 272 -24.77 -11.48 -14.94
N ALA A 273 -25.18 -11.87 -16.15
CA ALA A 273 -26.24 -11.19 -16.89
C ALA A 273 -27.55 -11.26 -16.08
N TRP A 274 -28.04 -10.11 -15.64
CA TRP A 274 -29.29 -10.02 -14.90
C TRP A 274 -30.45 -9.81 -15.88
N LYS A 275 -31.29 -10.83 -16.05
CA LYS A 275 -32.55 -10.74 -16.80
C LYS A 275 -33.65 -11.48 -16.05
N VAL A 276 -34.76 -10.79 -15.78
CA VAL A 276 -35.90 -11.36 -15.06
C VAL A 276 -37.06 -11.54 -16.05
N PRO A 277 -37.51 -12.77 -16.32
CA PRO A 277 -38.68 -13.01 -17.16
C PRO A 277 -39.93 -12.33 -16.58
N GLY A 278 -40.69 -11.63 -17.42
CA GLY A 278 -41.96 -10.99 -17.03
C GLY A 278 -41.85 -9.71 -16.20
N LEU A 279 -40.65 -9.14 -16.03
CA LEU A 279 -40.49 -7.84 -15.37
C LEU A 279 -40.88 -6.69 -16.32
N PRO A 280 -41.70 -5.70 -15.88
CA PRO A 280 -42.01 -4.55 -16.72
C PRO A 280 -40.77 -3.75 -17.11
N VAL A 281 -40.64 -3.42 -18.41
CA VAL A 281 -39.49 -2.66 -18.97
C VAL A 281 -39.22 -1.34 -18.23
N PRO A 282 -40.22 -0.53 -17.82
CA PRO A 282 -39.93 0.69 -17.05
C PRO A 282 -39.24 0.42 -15.71
N VAL A 283 -39.60 -0.67 -15.02
CA VAL A 283 -39.00 -1.07 -13.74
C VAL A 283 -37.59 -1.62 -13.98
N GLU A 284 -37.39 -2.41 -15.04
CA GLU A 284 -36.08 -2.91 -15.44
C GLU A 284 -35.09 -1.75 -15.71
N ASN A 285 -35.49 -0.79 -16.54
CA ASN A 285 -34.67 0.39 -16.87
C ASN A 285 -34.35 1.25 -15.65
N MET A 286 -35.32 1.43 -14.75
CA MET A 286 -35.12 2.14 -13.48
C MET A 286 -34.07 1.42 -12.61
N ILE A 287 -34.18 0.10 -12.45
CA ILE A 287 -33.20 -0.70 -11.70
C ILE A 287 -31.80 -0.57 -12.33
N LEU A 288 -31.69 -0.74 -13.65
CA LEU A 288 -30.41 -0.64 -14.36
C LEU A 288 -29.76 0.75 -14.19
N ARG A 289 -30.55 1.83 -14.23
CA ARG A 289 -30.07 3.21 -13.99
C ARG A 289 -29.45 3.34 -12.60
N TYR A 290 -30.12 2.85 -11.56
CA TYR A 290 -29.61 2.93 -10.18
C TYR A 290 -28.44 1.98 -9.91
N VAL A 291 -28.44 0.80 -10.53
CA VAL A 291 -27.29 -0.13 -10.49
C VAL A 291 -26.07 0.52 -11.13
N LYS A 292 -26.21 1.20 -12.27
CA LYS A 292 -25.14 1.95 -12.93
C LYS A 292 -24.61 3.09 -12.05
N SER A 293 -25.49 3.92 -11.49
CA SER A 293 -25.10 4.99 -10.56
C SER A 293 -24.32 4.45 -9.36
N LYS A 294 -24.76 3.32 -8.77
CA LYS A 294 -24.05 2.66 -7.67
C LYS A 294 -22.71 2.07 -8.12
N ALA A 295 -22.62 1.53 -9.33
CA ALA A 295 -21.39 1.02 -9.93
C ALA A 295 -20.35 2.12 -10.13
N ASP A 296 -20.75 3.29 -10.63
CA ASP A 296 -19.89 4.45 -10.85
C ASP A 296 -19.31 4.94 -9.51
N TRP A 297 -20.18 5.11 -8.51
CA TRP A 297 -19.74 5.46 -7.15
C TRP A 297 -18.76 4.42 -6.58
N TRP A 298 -19.07 3.13 -6.73
CA TRP A 298 -18.26 2.04 -6.17
C TRP A 298 -16.86 1.97 -6.81
N THR A 299 -16.78 2.20 -8.12
CA THR A 299 -15.55 2.19 -8.93
C THR A 299 -14.70 3.43 -8.66
N ASN A 300 -15.31 4.61 -8.61
CA ASN A 300 -14.62 5.86 -8.25
C ASN A 300 -14.01 5.78 -6.85
N VAL A 301 -14.74 5.22 -5.88
CA VAL A 301 -14.21 5.01 -4.52
C VAL A 301 -13.08 3.97 -4.50
N ALA A 302 -13.10 2.97 -5.39
CA ALA A 302 -11.98 2.03 -5.53
C ALA A 302 -10.73 2.72 -6.07
N HIS A 303 -10.83 3.50 -7.16
CA HIS A 303 -9.70 4.26 -7.70
C HIS A 303 -9.14 5.29 -6.72
N TYR A 304 -10.01 6.05 -6.05
CA TYR A 304 -9.60 7.02 -5.04
C TYR A 304 -8.83 6.38 -3.89
N ASN A 305 -9.32 5.26 -3.35
CA ASN A 305 -8.61 4.56 -2.29
C ASN A 305 -7.34 3.88 -2.79
N ARG A 306 -7.32 3.35 -4.01
CA ARG A 306 -6.10 2.76 -4.59
C ARG A 306 -4.99 3.79 -4.71
N GLU A 307 -5.30 4.98 -5.19
CA GLU A 307 -4.30 6.05 -5.32
C GLU A 307 -3.80 6.53 -3.95
N ARG A 308 -4.68 6.60 -2.93
CA ARG A 308 -4.27 6.91 -1.55
C ARG A 308 -3.36 5.85 -0.94
N ILE A 309 -3.64 4.57 -1.19
CA ILE A 309 -2.80 3.46 -0.76
C ILE A 309 -1.43 3.54 -1.46
N ARG A 310 -1.42 3.75 -2.78
CA ARG A 310 -0.20 3.88 -3.58
C ARG A 310 0.70 5.01 -3.10
N ARG A 311 0.13 6.16 -2.73
CA ARG A 311 0.86 7.33 -2.18
C ARG A 311 1.32 7.16 -0.74
N GLY A 312 0.95 6.08 -0.04
CA GLY A 312 1.25 5.90 1.38
C GLY A 312 0.48 6.85 2.32
N ALA A 313 -0.69 7.34 1.91
CA ALA A 313 -1.53 8.17 2.76
C ALA A 313 -2.09 7.35 3.95
N THR A 314 -2.57 8.03 5.00
CA THR A 314 -3.18 7.35 6.15
C THR A 314 -4.48 6.64 5.74
N VAL A 315 -4.42 5.31 5.68
CA VAL A 315 -5.53 4.43 5.28
C VAL A 315 -5.70 3.31 6.32
N ASP A 316 -6.95 2.97 6.62
CA ASP A 316 -7.25 1.91 7.58
C ASP A 316 -7.03 0.54 6.95
N LYS A 317 -6.58 -0.44 7.72
CA LYS A 317 -6.38 -1.83 7.27
C LYS A 317 -7.62 -2.44 6.61
N THR A 318 -8.81 -2.09 7.10
CA THR A 318 -10.09 -2.56 6.53
C THR A 318 -10.35 -1.99 5.14
N VAL A 319 -9.92 -0.75 4.87
CA VAL A 319 -10.03 -0.10 3.56
C VAL A 319 -9.10 -0.78 2.57
N CYS A 320 -7.86 -1.13 2.94
CA CYS A 320 -6.95 -1.88 2.06
C CYS A 320 -7.55 -3.23 1.65
N LYS A 321 -8.07 -4.02 2.60
CA LYS A 321 -8.73 -5.30 2.32
C LYS A 321 -9.97 -5.16 1.43
N LYS A 322 -10.81 -4.15 1.71
CA LYS A 322 -11.97 -3.84 0.87
C LYS A 322 -11.52 -3.49 -0.54
N ASN A 323 -10.53 -2.60 -0.68
CA ASN A 323 -10.00 -2.14 -1.95
C ASN A 323 -9.45 -3.29 -2.80
N LEU A 324 -8.67 -4.20 -2.20
CA LEU A 324 -8.20 -5.41 -2.87
C LEU A 324 -9.37 -6.21 -3.44
N GLY A 325 -10.39 -6.51 -2.64
CA GLY A 325 -11.58 -7.22 -3.11
C GLY A 325 -12.38 -6.47 -4.18
N ARG A 326 -12.33 -5.13 -4.21
CA ARG A 326 -12.93 -4.32 -5.29
C ARG A 326 -12.14 -4.45 -6.59
N LEU A 327 -10.82 -4.27 -6.52
CA LEU A 327 -9.94 -4.35 -7.69
C LEU A 327 -9.91 -5.75 -8.30
N THR A 328 -9.93 -6.81 -7.49
CA THR A 328 -10.04 -8.18 -7.99
C THR A 328 -11.30 -8.38 -8.83
N ARG A 329 -12.47 -7.87 -8.38
CA ARG A 329 -13.71 -7.94 -9.17
C ARG A 329 -13.65 -7.11 -10.45
N LEU A 330 -13.09 -5.90 -10.39
CA LEU A 330 -12.94 -5.06 -11.59
C LEU A 330 -12.03 -5.72 -12.63
N TRP A 331 -10.91 -6.30 -12.18
CA TRP A 331 -10.00 -7.02 -13.05
C TRP A 331 -10.67 -8.23 -13.69
N LEU A 332 -11.40 -9.04 -12.92
CA LEU A 332 -12.11 -10.21 -13.45
C LEU A 332 -13.25 -9.85 -14.41
N LYS A 333 -13.95 -8.73 -14.18
CA LYS A 333 -14.96 -8.23 -15.14
C LYS A 333 -14.32 -7.86 -16.47
N ALA A 334 -13.19 -7.15 -16.43
CA ALA A 334 -12.44 -6.79 -17.64
C ALA A 334 -11.84 -8.02 -18.33
N GLU A 335 -11.38 -9.00 -17.55
CA GLU A 335 -10.82 -10.24 -18.08
C GLU A 335 -11.89 -11.10 -18.76
N GLN A 336 -13.07 -11.24 -18.17
CA GLN A 336 -14.22 -11.91 -18.80
C GLN A 336 -14.62 -11.26 -20.12
N GLU A 337 -14.65 -9.92 -20.15
CA GLU A 337 -14.93 -9.16 -21.37
C GLU A 337 -13.85 -9.40 -22.45
N ARG A 338 -12.57 -9.41 -22.05
CA ARG A 338 -11.44 -9.71 -22.95
C ARG A 338 -11.55 -11.10 -23.57
N GLN A 339 -11.90 -12.11 -22.77
CA GLN A 339 -12.08 -13.48 -23.25
C GLN A 339 -13.30 -13.61 -24.18
N HIS A 340 -14.40 -12.92 -23.86
CA HIS A 340 -15.59 -12.89 -24.71
C HIS A 340 -15.29 -12.23 -26.06
N ASN A 341 -14.60 -11.09 -26.05
CA ASN A 341 -14.21 -10.37 -27.26
C ASN A 341 -13.26 -11.20 -28.13
N TYR A 342 -12.31 -11.92 -27.54
CA TYR A 342 -11.45 -12.84 -28.31
C TYR A 342 -12.26 -13.93 -29.04
N LEU A 343 -13.26 -14.53 -28.38
CA LEU A 343 -14.11 -15.54 -29.02
C LEU A 343 -15.06 -14.96 -30.08
N LYS A 344 -15.44 -13.69 -29.92
CA LYS A 344 -16.36 -12.98 -30.81
C LYS A 344 -15.64 -12.43 -32.05
N ASP A 345 -14.51 -11.77 -31.85
CA ASP A 345 -13.74 -11.10 -32.89
C ASP A 345 -12.81 -12.08 -33.63
N GLY A 346 -12.50 -13.22 -32.98
CA GLY A 346 -11.57 -14.22 -33.48
C GLY A 346 -10.12 -13.96 -33.04
N PRO A 347 -9.17 -14.81 -33.48
CA PRO A 347 -7.76 -14.65 -33.17
C PRO A 347 -7.22 -13.30 -33.67
N TYR A 348 -6.57 -12.54 -32.79
CA TYR A 348 -5.95 -11.25 -33.16
C TYR A 348 -4.73 -11.39 -34.08
N VAL A 349 -4.10 -12.57 -34.10
CA VAL A 349 -2.96 -12.85 -34.97
C VAL A 349 -3.50 -13.36 -36.30
N ASN A 350 -3.12 -12.68 -37.38
CA ASN A 350 -3.51 -13.08 -38.72
C ASN A 350 -2.92 -14.45 -39.08
N SER A 351 -3.61 -15.20 -39.92
CA SER A 351 -3.14 -16.55 -40.32
C SER A 351 -1.78 -16.51 -41.01
N GLU A 352 -1.52 -15.47 -41.81
CA GLU A 352 -0.23 -15.26 -42.48
C GLU A 352 0.89 -15.00 -41.46
N GLU A 353 0.69 -14.08 -40.52
CA GLU A 353 1.64 -13.79 -39.44
C GLU A 353 1.93 -15.03 -38.59
N ALA A 354 0.90 -15.80 -38.24
CA ALA A 354 1.06 -17.04 -37.48
C ALA A 354 1.90 -18.08 -38.24
N VAL A 355 1.73 -18.19 -39.57
CA VAL A 355 2.55 -19.06 -40.42
C VAL A 355 3.99 -18.54 -40.47
N SER A 356 4.21 -17.24 -40.64
CA SER A 356 5.55 -16.65 -40.62
C SER A 356 6.28 -16.89 -39.30
N ILE A 357 5.60 -16.74 -38.16
CA ILE A 357 6.16 -17.05 -36.83
C ILE A 357 6.53 -18.53 -36.75
N HIS A 358 5.61 -19.41 -37.13
CA HIS A 358 5.84 -20.86 -37.08
C HIS A 358 7.01 -21.30 -37.96
N THR A 359 7.06 -20.83 -39.21
CA THR A 359 8.12 -21.14 -40.16
C THR A 359 9.47 -20.58 -39.71
N THR A 360 9.51 -19.37 -39.15
CA THR A 360 10.75 -18.78 -38.59
C THR A 360 11.28 -19.63 -37.43
N THR A 361 10.40 -20.00 -36.49
CA THR A 361 10.79 -20.87 -35.37
C THR A 361 11.22 -22.26 -35.86
N PHE A 362 10.55 -22.82 -36.86
CA PHE A 362 10.94 -24.10 -37.46
C PHE A 362 12.34 -24.05 -38.08
N HIS A 363 12.61 -23.08 -38.95
CA HIS A 363 13.94 -22.94 -39.57
C HIS A 363 15.04 -22.64 -38.54
N TRP A 364 14.72 -21.91 -37.47
CA TRP A 364 15.65 -21.75 -36.36
C TRP A 364 16.01 -23.10 -35.72
N LEU A 365 15.00 -23.89 -35.33
CA LEU A 365 15.22 -25.20 -34.71
C LEU A 365 15.96 -26.17 -35.63
N GLU A 366 15.66 -26.15 -36.93
CA GLU A 366 16.37 -26.91 -37.96
C GLU A 366 17.85 -26.48 -38.06
N SER A 367 18.12 -25.17 -38.10
CA SER A 367 19.49 -24.63 -38.14
C SER A 367 20.31 -25.03 -36.92
N ARG A 368 19.66 -25.16 -35.75
CA ARG A 368 20.27 -25.61 -34.50
C ARG A 368 20.41 -27.13 -34.40
N LYS A 369 19.93 -27.88 -35.39
CA LYS A 369 19.83 -29.35 -35.35
C LYS A 369 19.13 -29.85 -34.09
N PHE A 370 18.10 -29.12 -33.66
CA PHE A 370 17.39 -29.41 -32.42
C PHE A 370 16.58 -30.71 -32.55
N SER A 371 16.72 -31.61 -31.58
CA SER A 371 15.88 -32.79 -31.47
C SER A 371 14.70 -32.50 -30.52
N PRO A 372 13.45 -32.76 -30.90
CA PRO A 372 12.30 -32.57 -30.01
C PRO A 372 12.39 -33.38 -28.71
N ILE A 373 11.96 -32.77 -27.60
CA ILE A 373 11.94 -33.39 -26.28
C ILE A 373 10.90 -34.53 -26.28
N PRO A 374 11.32 -35.78 -26.03
CA PRO A 374 10.42 -36.92 -26.05
C PRO A 374 9.51 -36.92 -24.82
N PHE A 375 8.51 -37.80 -24.83
CA PHE A 375 7.77 -38.12 -23.62
C PHE A 375 8.70 -38.81 -22.60
N PRO A 376 8.58 -38.53 -21.27
CA PRO A 376 9.36 -39.21 -20.25
C PRO A 376 9.21 -40.75 -20.35
N PRO A 377 10.25 -41.50 -20.72
CA PRO A 377 10.12 -42.93 -20.95
C PRO A 377 9.81 -43.65 -19.63
N LEU A 378 9.19 -44.83 -19.69
CA LEU A 378 8.77 -45.60 -18.50
C LEU A 378 9.92 -45.81 -17.51
N SER A 379 11.12 -46.13 -18.03
CA SER A 379 12.35 -46.36 -17.28
C SER A 379 13.40 -45.27 -17.55
N TYR A 380 13.12 -44.04 -17.13
CA TYR A 380 14.08 -42.94 -17.29
C TYR A 380 15.04 -42.86 -16.08
N LYS A 381 16.34 -42.77 -16.38
CA LYS A 381 17.42 -42.82 -15.37
C LYS A 381 17.32 -41.74 -14.28
N HIS A 382 16.77 -40.56 -14.62
CA HIS A 382 16.76 -39.40 -13.74
C HIS A 382 15.38 -39.08 -13.15
N ASP A 383 14.36 -39.93 -13.37
CA ASP A 383 12.97 -39.65 -12.95
C ASP A 383 12.85 -39.36 -11.46
N THR A 384 13.49 -40.18 -10.63
CA THR A 384 13.41 -40.04 -9.16
C THR A 384 14.07 -38.73 -8.70
N LYS A 385 15.17 -38.32 -9.34
CA LYS A 385 15.84 -37.05 -9.02
C LYS A 385 14.97 -35.85 -9.39
N ILE A 386 14.37 -35.88 -10.58
CA ILE A 386 13.45 -34.84 -11.06
C ILE A 386 12.24 -34.74 -10.12
N LEU A 387 11.68 -35.87 -9.69
CA LEU A 387 10.58 -35.90 -8.75
C LEU A 387 10.98 -35.30 -7.39
N ILE A 388 12.13 -35.67 -6.83
CA ILE A 388 12.60 -35.14 -5.54
C ILE A 388 12.73 -33.60 -5.62
N LEU A 389 13.38 -33.07 -6.66
CA LEU A 389 13.52 -31.61 -6.85
C LEU A 389 12.15 -30.91 -6.97
N ALA A 390 11.21 -31.52 -7.69
CA ALA A 390 9.85 -31.00 -7.81
C ALA A 390 9.13 -30.96 -6.45
N LEU A 391 9.24 -32.03 -5.65
CA LEU A 391 8.60 -32.14 -4.34
C LEU A 391 9.23 -31.18 -3.31
N GLU A 392 10.56 -30.99 -3.33
CA GLU A 392 11.26 -30.02 -2.48
C GLU A 392 10.74 -28.60 -2.72
N ARG A 393 10.67 -28.17 -3.98
CA ARG A 393 10.16 -26.85 -4.37
C ARG A 393 8.72 -26.60 -3.92
N LEU A 394 7.87 -27.63 -3.96
CA LEU A 394 6.50 -27.55 -3.46
C LEU A 394 6.44 -27.45 -1.93
N LYS A 395 7.28 -28.21 -1.22
CA LYS A 395 7.35 -28.20 0.25
C LYS A 395 7.87 -26.87 0.80
N GLU A 396 8.84 -26.24 0.15
CA GLU A 396 9.41 -24.94 0.56
C GLU A 396 8.37 -23.84 0.66
N SER A 397 7.33 -23.88 -0.19
CA SER A 397 6.23 -22.91 -0.20
C SER A 397 5.50 -22.81 1.14
N TYR A 398 5.58 -23.85 1.98
CA TYR A 398 4.91 -23.93 3.28
C TYR A 398 5.84 -23.84 4.48
N GLY A 399 7.16 -23.75 4.29
CA GLY A 399 8.15 -23.77 5.38
C GLY A 399 7.98 -22.67 6.44
N GLY A 400 7.41 -21.51 6.06
CA GLY A 400 7.14 -20.39 6.97
C GLY A 400 5.69 -20.28 7.48
N ALA A 401 4.79 -21.18 7.07
CA ALA A 401 3.35 -21.05 7.36
C ALA A 401 2.98 -21.66 8.73
N VAL A 402 2.49 -20.84 9.65
CA VAL A 402 2.06 -21.29 11.00
C VAL A 402 0.68 -21.95 10.97
N ARG A 403 -0.19 -21.57 10.02
CA ARG A 403 -1.56 -22.07 9.91
C ARG A 403 -1.82 -22.54 8.50
N LEU A 404 -2.11 -23.82 8.36
CA LEU A 404 -2.40 -24.47 7.09
C LEU A 404 -3.91 -24.68 6.94
N ASN A 405 -4.44 -24.38 5.76
CA ASN A 405 -5.80 -24.73 5.38
C ASN A 405 -5.90 -26.24 5.02
N GLN A 406 -7.11 -26.73 4.74
CA GLN A 406 -7.31 -28.15 4.42
C GLN A 406 -6.57 -28.57 3.13
N GLN A 407 -6.64 -27.76 2.08
CA GLN A 407 -6.00 -28.03 0.79
C GLN A 407 -4.47 -28.10 0.89
N GLN A 408 -3.86 -27.27 1.73
CA GLN A 408 -2.42 -27.26 2.00
C GLN A 408 -1.99 -28.49 2.79
N ARG A 409 -2.83 -28.98 3.71
CA ARG A 409 -2.57 -30.24 4.42
C ARG A 409 -2.69 -31.44 3.48
N GLU A 410 -3.67 -31.43 2.59
CA GLU A 410 -3.81 -32.43 1.53
C GLU A 410 -2.59 -32.42 0.60
N GLU A 411 -2.10 -31.23 0.21
CA GLU A 411 -0.89 -31.09 -0.59
C GLU A 411 0.35 -31.67 0.12
N LEU A 412 0.57 -31.34 1.40
CA LEU A 412 1.68 -31.91 2.17
C LEU A 412 1.55 -33.44 2.31
N GLY A 413 0.33 -33.96 2.55
CA GLY A 413 0.10 -35.40 2.61
C GLY A 413 0.40 -36.11 1.28
N LEU A 414 0.03 -35.51 0.14
CA LEU A 414 0.36 -36.05 -1.18
C LEU A 414 1.87 -35.97 -1.48
N ILE A 415 2.55 -34.94 -1.01
CA ILE A 415 4.00 -34.80 -1.12
C ILE A 415 4.70 -35.89 -0.31
N GLU A 416 4.30 -36.11 0.94
CA GLU A 416 4.85 -37.15 1.81
C GLU A 416 4.63 -38.55 1.20
N GLN A 417 3.42 -38.85 0.72
CA GLN A 417 3.15 -40.11 0.01
C GLN A 417 4.01 -40.29 -1.25
N ALA A 418 4.32 -39.21 -1.96
CA ALA A 418 5.18 -39.26 -3.14
C ALA A 418 6.66 -39.47 -2.79
N TYR A 419 7.11 -39.05 -1.59
CA TYR A 419 8.42 -39.40 -1.06
C TYR A 419 8.51 -40.86 -0.64
N ASP A 420 7.46 -41.39 0.03
CA ASP A 420 7.42 -42.77 0.50
C ASP A 420 7.37 -43.77 -0.67
N ASN A 421 6.54 -43.49 -1.69
CA ASN A 421 6.33 -44.37 -2.85
C ASN A 421 6.54 -43.63 -4.20
N PRO A 422 7.79 -43.31 -4.57
CA PRO A 422 8.08 -42.49 -5.74
C PRO A 422 7.70 -43.15 -7.07
N HIS A 423 7.81 -44.47 -7.19
CA HIS A 423 7.46 -45.19 -8.43
C HIS A 423 5.97 -45.15 -8.75
N GLU A 424 5.11 -45.26 -7.73
CA GLU A 424 3.66 -45.13 -7.89
C GLU A 424 3.30 -43.69 -8.27
N ALA A 425 3.89 -42.71 -7.59
CA ALA A 425 3.71 -41.29 -7.91
C ALA A 425 4.12 -40.97 -9.36
N LEU A 426 5.26 -41.48 -9.85
CA LEU A 426 5.72 -41.32 -11.23
C LEU A 426 4.78 -41.97 -12.24
N SER A 427 4.30 -43.18 -11.95
CA SER A 427 3.30 -43.87 -12.80
C SER A 427 2.02 -43.05 -12.91
N ARG A 428 1.54 -42.49 -11.79
CA ARG A 428 0.39 -41.58 -11.75
C ARG A 428 0.63 -40.32 -12.57
N ILE A 429 1.77 -39.65 -12.39
CA ILE A 429 2.16 -38.44 -13.13
C ILE A 429 2.15 -38.71 -14.65
N LYS A 430 2.85 -39.75 -15.10
CA LYS A 430 2.92 -40.12 -16.53
C LYS A 430 1.55 -40.47 -17.09
N ARG A 431 0.71 -41.18 -16.33
CA ARG A 431 -0.67 -41.46 -16.73
C ARG A 431 -1.48 -40.18 -16.93
N LEU A 432 -1.37 -39.21 -16.01
CA LEU A 432 -2.08 -37.93 -16.14
C LEU A 432 -1.58 -37.11 -17.34
N LEU A 433 -0.27 -37.10 -17.62
CA LEU A 433 0.28 -36.45 -18.81
C LEU A 433 -0.29 -37.05 -20.11
N LEU A 434 -0.51 -38.36 -20.15
CA LEU A 434 -1.09 -39.04 -21.31
C LEU A 434 -2.59 -38.81 -21.46
N THR A 435 -3.38 -38.96 -20.38
CA THR A 435 -4.84 -39.07 -20.49
C THR A 435 -5.60 -37.80 -20.10
N GLN A 436 -5.06 -36.97 -19.20
CA GLN A 436 -5.80 -35.84 -18.65
C GLN A 436 -5.76 -34.66 -19.62
N ARG A 437 -6.93 -34.28 -20.14
CA ARG A 437 -7.15 -33.08 -20.97
C ARG A 437 -8.24 -32.16 -20.44
N ASN A 438 -8.99 -32.61 -19.42
CA ASN A 438 -9.91 -31.78 -18.68
C ASN A 438 -9.38 -31.60 -17.26
N MET A 439 -9.20 -30.35 -16.85
CA MET A 439 -8.53 -29.97 -15.61
C MET A 439 -9.56 -29.38 -14.65
N LYS A 440 -9.27 -29.43 -13.35
CA LYS A 440 -10.13 -28.80 -12.34
C LYS A 440 -10.09 -27.27 -12.44
N GLU A 441 -11.06 -26.63 -11.80
CA GLU A 441 -11.07 -25.18 -11.67
C GLU A 441 -9.87 -24.68 -10.86
N VAL A 442 -9.37 -23.50 -11.21
CA VAL A 442 -8.23 -22.85 -10.56
C VAL A 442 -8.72 -21.60 -9.85
N GLY A 443 -8.46 -21.52 -8.55
CA GLY A 443 -8.78 -20.33 -7.76
C GLY A 443 -7.86 -19.17 -8.14
N ILE A 444 -8.38 -17.94 -8.18
CA ILE A 444 -7.56 -16.74 -8.37
C ILE A 444 -7.71 -15.79 -7.19
N GLN A 445 -6.58 -15.37 -6.64
CA GLN A 445 -6.49 -14.33 -5.62
C GLN A 445 -5.49 -13.27 -6.06
N PHE A 446 -5.42 -12.16 -5.32
CA PHE A 446 -4.43 -11.12 -5.59
C PHE A 446 -3.60 -10.84 -4.34
N MET A 447 -2.29 -10.78 -4.53
CA MET A 447 -1.35 -10.25 -3.57
C MET A 447 -1.25 -8.74 -3.76
N ASP A 448 -1.48 -7.97 -2.68
CA ASP A 448 -1.39 -6.51 -2.71
C ASP A 448 0.00 -6.05 -2.28
N LEU A 449 0.78 -5.54 -3.24
CA LEU A 449 2.07 -4.90 -3.01
C LEU A 449 1.93 -3.38 -2.80
N TYR A 450 0.71 -2.90 -2.57
CA TYR A 450 0.29 -1.50 -2.43
C TYR A 450 0.45 -0.62 -3.67
N SER A 451 1.44 -0.88 -4.52
CA SER A 451 1.71 -0.18 -5.78
C SER A 451 0.97 -0.83 -6.94
N TYR A 452 1.21 -2.12 -7.17
CA TYR A 452 0.49 -2.98 -8.13
C TYR A 452 -0.06 -4.22 -7.42
N LEU A 453 -0.84 -5.01 -8.16
CA LEU A 453 -1.41 -6.28 -7.68
C LEU A 453 -0.84 -7.42 -8.51
N ILE A 454 -0.54 -8.54 -7.86
CA ILE A 454 -0.06 -9.76 -8.53
C ILE A 454 -1.14 -10.83 -8.40
N PRO A 455 -1.60 -11.45 -9.51
CA PRO A 455 -2.50 -12.58 -9.43
C PRO A 455 -1.76 -13.80 -8.87
N VAL A 456 -2.41 -14.50 -7.94
CA VAL A 456 -1.94 -15.74 -7.32
C VAL A 456 -2.98 -16.81 -7.63
N TYR A 457 -2.53 -17.90 -8.24
CA TYR A 457 -3.39 -18.99 -8.69
C TYR A 457 -3.31 -20.15 -7.71
N GLU A 458 -4.47 -20.68 -7.33
CA GLU A 458 -4.64 -21.83 -6.43
C GLU A 458 -5.02 -23.05 -7.27
N ILE A 459 -4.03 -23.90 -7.54
CA ILE A 459 -4.16 -25.11 -8.35
C ILE A 459 -4.41 -26.32 -7.45
N ASP A 460 -5.13 -27.32 -7.95
CA ASP A 460 -5.34 -28.59 -7.25
C ASP A 460 -4.00 -29.29 -6.92
N PRO A 461 -3.80 -29.77 -5.69
CA PRO A 461 -2.52 -30.33 -5.26
C PRO A 461 -1.99 -31.48 -6.13
N LEU A 462 -2.86 -32.37 -6.61
CA LEU A 462 -2.47 -33.50 -7.43
C LEU A 462 -1.96 -33.05 -8.81
N GLU A 463 -2.65 -32.09 -9.40
CA GLU A 463 -2.24 -31.51 -10.67
C GLU A 463 -0.95 -30.70 -10.50
N LYS A 464 -0.78 -30.00 -9.37
CA LYS A 464 0.41 -29.21 -9.06
C LYS A 464 1.69 -30.06 -8.97
N ILE A 465 1.62 -31.27 -8.41
CA ILE A 465 2.75 -32.23 -8.39
C ILE A 465 3.13 -32.65 -9.81
N THR A 466 2.12 -32.92 -10.66
CA THR A 466 2.32 -33.29 -12.06
C THR A 466 2.96 -32.14 -12.85
N ASP A 467 2.46 -30.92 -12.67
CA ASP A 467 3.00 -29.71 -13.29
C ASP A 467 4.45 -29.43 -12.84
N ALA A 468 4.76 -29.64 -11.56
CA ALA A 468 6.10 -29.43 -11.00
C ALA A 468 7.10 -30.43 -11.56
N TYR A 469 6.72 -31.72 -11.64
CA TYR A 469 7.55 -32.73 -12.29
C TYR A 469 7.79 -32.41 -13.77
N LEU A 470 6.73 -32.00 -14.49
CA LEU A 470 6.83 -31.62 -15.89
C LEU A 470 7.77 -30.42 -16.08
N ASP A 471 7.65 -29.38 -15.26
CA ASP A 471 8.54 -28.21 -15.27
C ASP A 471 10.01 -28.64 -15.15
N GLN A 472 10.33 -29.46 -14.14
CA GLN A 472 11.71 -29.93 -13.93
C GLN A 472 12.22 -30.80 -15.09
N TYR A 473 11.37 -31.66 -15.65
CA TYR A 473 11.71 -32.47 -16.82
C TYR A 473 11.99 -31.62 -18.07
N LEU A 474 11.13 -30.62 -18.34
CA LEU A 474 11.24 -29.74 -19.49
C LEU A 474 12.50 -28.87 -19.42
N TRP A 475 12.80 -28.31 -18.26
CA TRP A 475 14.03 -27.51 -18.09
C TRP A 475 15.29 -28.37 -18.23
N TYR A 476 15.31 -29.57 -17.67
CA TYR A 476 16.46 -30.47 -17.79
C TYR A 476 16.72 -30.92 -19.23
N GLU A 477 15.69 -31.39 -19.95
CA GLU A 477 15.86 -31.80 -21.35
C GLU A 477 16.06 -30.60 -22.28
N GLY A 478 15.48 -29.44 -21.97
CA GLY A 478 15.66 -28.21 -22.73
C GLY A 478 17.10 -27.69 -22.70
N ASP A 479 17.71 -27.66 -21.52
CA ASP A 479 19.11 -27.24 -21.35
C ASP A 479 20.08 -28.25 -21.98
N LYS A 480 19.86 -29.56 -21.73
CA LYS A 480 20.65 -30.65 -22.32
C LYS A 480 20.71 -30.62 -23.84
N ARG A 481 19.67 -30.11 -24.49
CA ARG A 481 19.54 -30.01 -25.95
C ARG A 481 19.89 -28.62 -26.49
N GLY A 482 20.28 -27.67 -25.64
CA GLY A 482 20.62 -26.30 -26.02
C GLY A 482 19.44 -25.54 -26.65
N LEU A 483 18.21 -25.76 -26.15
CA LEU A 483 17.00 -25.12 -26.68
C LEU A 483 17.05 -23.60 -26.53
N PHE A 484 17.46 -23.11 -25.36
CA PHE A 484 17.51 -21.69 -25.05
C PHE A 484 18.88 -21.12 -25.39
N SER A 485 18.90 -20.01 -26.14
CA SER A 485 20.13 -19.32 -26.54
C SER A 485 20.72 -18.49 -25.40
N ASN A 486 22.01 -18.15 -25.52
CA ASN A 486 22.81 -17.40 -24.55
C ASN A 486 22.21 -16.03 -24.13
N TRP A 487 21.38 -15.39 -24.97
CA TRP A 487 20.75 -14.11 -24.68
C TRP A 487 19.48 -14.20 -23.81
N ILE A 488 18.92 -15.39 -23.61
CA ILE A 488 17.72 -15.58 -22.80
C ILE A 488 18.11 -15.59 -21.33
N LYS A 489 17.53 -14.67 -20.56
CA LYS A 489 17.78 -14.47 -19.13
C LYS A 489 16.43 -14.43 -18.36
N PRO A 490 16.41 -14.72 -17.06
CA PRO A 490 17.50 -15.21 -16.22
C PRO A 490 17.97 -16.61 -16.64
N ALA A 491 19.27 -16.85 -16.48
CA ALA A 491 19.90 -18.16 -16.66
C ALA A 491 20.55 -18.58 -15.33
N ASP A 492 20.69 -19.88 -15.09
CA ASP A 492 21.14 -20.41 -13.79
C ASP A 492 22.60 -20.08 -13.45
N SER A 493 23.41 -19.73 -14.46
CA SER A 493 24.83 -19.43 -14.30
C SER A 493 25.11 -18.09 -13.62
N GLU A 494 24.16 -17.15 -13.62
CA GLU A 494 24.44 -15.75 -13.27
C GLU A 494 23.31 -15.11 -12.45
N PRO A 495 23.61 -14.56 -11.26
CA PRO A 495 22.64 -13.73 -10.55
C PRO A 495 22.42 -12.39 -11.28
N PRO A 496 21.27 -11.72 -11.11
CA PRO A 496 20.96 -10.48 -11.84
C PRO A 496 22.02 -9.36 -11.73
N PRO A 497 22.68 -9.12 -10.57
CA PRO A 497 23.76 -8.13 -10.50
C PRO A 497 24.97 -8.49 -11.36
N LEU A 498 25.32 -9.78 -11.46
CA LEU A 498 26.41 -10.25 -12.33
C LEU A 498 26.03 -10.11 -13.79
N LEU A 499 24.76 -10.35 -14.15
CA LEU A 499 24.26 -10.11 -15.50
C LEU A 499 24.40 -8.64 -15.90
N VAL A 500 24.06 -7.70 -15.00
CA VAL A 500 24.25 -6.26 -15.25
C VAL A 500 25.72 -5.92 -15.40
N TYR A 501 26.59 -6.50 -14.55
CA TYR A 501 28.03 -6.31 -14.67
C TYR A 501 28.56 -6.81 -16.02
N LYS A 502 28.18 -8.02 -16.45
CA LYS A 502 28.53 -8.58 -17.76
C LYS A 502 27.97 -7.76 -18.92
N TRP A 503 26.77 -7.19 -18.77
CA TRP A 503 26.19 -6.27 -19.75
C TRP A 503 27.05 -5.00 -19.90
N CYS A 504 27.44 -4.37 -18.79
CA CYS A 504 28.31 -3.18 -18.82
C CYS A 504 29.71 -3.50 -19.35
N GLN A 505 30.31 -4.61 -18.91
CA GLN A 505 31.62 -5.06 -19.37
C GLN A 505 31.58 -5.41 -20.87
N GLY A 506 30.54 -6.10 -21.31
CA GLY A 506 30.28 -6.40 -22.70
C GLY A 506 30.27 -5.12 -23.53
N ILE A 507 29.44 -4.14 -23.16
CA ILE A 507 29.37 -2.85 -23.88
C ILE A 507 30.75 -2.24 -24.00
N ASN A 508 31.51 -2.18 -22.91
CA ASN A 508 32.84 -1.56 -22.92
C ASN A 508 33.86 -2.28 -23.80
N ASN A 509 33.68 -3.59 -24.01
CA ASN A 509 34.59 -4.43 -24.79
C ASN A 509 34.25 -4.46 -26.30
N LEU A 510 33.16 -3.83 -26.74
CA LEU A 510 32.82 -3.72 -28.16
C LEU A 510 33.85 -2.87 -28.91
N GLN A 511 34.12 -3.25 -30.16
CA GLN A 511 35.13 -2.59 -30.98
C GLN A 511 34.73 -1.14 -31.30
N GLY A 512 35.54 -0.18 -30.83
CA GLY A 512 35.37 1.25 -31.14
C GLY A 512 34.08 1.87 -30.61
N VAL A 513 33.41 1.26 -29.62
CA VAL A 513 32.06 1.65 -29.18
C VAL A 513 31.94 3.11 -28.71
N TRP A 514 33.00 3.65 -28.10
CA TRP A 514 33.03 5.00 -27.56
C TRP A 514 33.57 6.03 -28.55
N ASP A 515 34.08 5.60 -29.70
CA ASP A 515 34.53 6.51 -30.74
C ASP A 515 33.29 7.18 -31.37
N THR A 516 33.36 8.48 -31.58
CA THR A 516 32.29 9.29 -32.17
C THR A 516 32.83 10.30 -33.19
N SER A 517 34.12 10.20 -33.52
CA SER A 517 34.81 11.12 -34.44
C SER A 517 34.14 11.18 -35.81
N ASP A 518 33.72 10.03 -36.35
CA ASP A 518 33.05 9.90 -37.65
C ASP A 518 31.52 10.03 -37.58
N GLY A 519 30.97 10.67 -36.54
CA GLY A 519 29.53 10.85 -36.38
C GLY A 519 28.75 9.55 -36.11
N GLN A 520 29.43 8.54 -35.56
CA GLN A 520 28.85 7.26 -35.18
C GLN A 520 27.96 7.40 -33.93
N CYS A 521 26.89 6.59 -33.84
CA CYS A 521 25.93 6.67 -32.75
C CYS A 521 25.73 5.31 -32.07
N VAL A 522 25.51 5.35 -30.76
CA VAL A 522 25.19 4.19 -29.93
C VAL A 522 23.82 4.38 -29.33
N VAL A 523 22.94 3.38 -29.50
CA VAL A 523 21.55 3.46 -29.01
C VAL A 523 21.25 2.23 -28.17
N MET A 524 20.75 2.46 -26.95
CA MET A 524 20.27 1.40 -26.07
C MET A 524 18.75 1.45 -25.99
N LEU A 525 18.09 0.35 -26.34
CA LEU A 525 16.64 0.23 -26.36
C LEU A 525 16.16 -0.79 -25.32
N PRO A 526 15.54 -0.33 -24.20
CA PRO A 526 14.78 -1.19 -23.31
C PRO A 526 13.30 -1.23 -23.72
N THR A 527 12.79 -2.40 -24.12
CA THR A 527 11.36 -2.60 -24.46
C THR A 527 10.74 -3.75 -23.67
N LYS A 528 9.42 -3.90 -23.78
CA LYS A 528 8.67 -5.03 -23.25
C LYS A 528 7.91 -5.72 -24.37
N ILE A 529 7.91 -7.04 -24.39
CA ILE A 529 7.14 -7.82 -25.36
C ILE A 529 5.87 -8.39 -24.72
N ASP A 530 4.75 -8.36 -25.45
CA ASP A 530 3.51 -9.02 -25.05
C ASP A 530 3.48 -10.48 -25.55
N LEU A 531 3.03 -11.40 -24.71
CA LEU A 531 3.16 -12.85 -24.94
C LEU A 531 1.79 -13.44 -25.29
N THR A 532 1.52 -13.70 -26.58
CA THR A 532 0.28 -14.36 -27.02
C THR A 532 0.54 -15.84 -27.32
N MET A 533 -0.05 -16.75 -26.54
CA MET A 533 0.27 -18.17 -26.65
C MET A 533 -0.17 -18.75 -28.01
N LEU A 534 0.75 -19.43 -28.71
CA LEU A 534 0.47 -20.18 -29.92
C LEU A 534 0.68 -21.69 -29.67
N ASN A 535 -0.42 -22.42 -29.51
CA ASN A 535 -0.46 -23.86 -29.23
C ASN A 535 0.40 -24.67 -30.23
N ARG A 536 0.40 -24.28 -31.52
CA ARG A 536 1.16 -24.98 -32.57
C ARG A 536 2.68 -24.91 -32.42
N LEU A 537 3.23 -23.94 -31.68
CA LEU A 537 4.68 -23.83 -31.49
C LEU A 537 5.23 -24.88 -30.53
N LEU A 538 4.46 -25.28 -29.51
CA LEU A 538 4.93 -26.26 -28.53
C LEU A 538 5.14 -27.65 -29.15
N ARG A 539 4.39 -27.99 -30.20
CA ARG A 539 4.56 -29.26 -30.94
C ARG A 539 5.86 -29.34 -31.74
N LEU A 540 6.53 -28.21 -31.99
CA LEU A 540 7.85 -28.21 -32.65
C LEU A 540 8.95 -28.70 -31.71
N ILE A 541 8.79 -28.46 -30.42
CA ILE A 541 9.84 -28.73 -29.42
C ILE A 541 9.54 -29.89 -28.48
N LEU A 542 8.28 -30.32 -28.36
CA LEU A 542 7.83 -31.35 -27.43
C LEU A 542 7.10 -32.48 -28.15
N ASP A 543 7.03 -33.65 -27.51
CA ASP A 543 6.04 -34.66 -27.85
C ASP A 543 4.62 -34.10 -27.83
N HIS A 544 3.79 -34.58 -28.77
CA HIS A 544 2.41 -34.15 -28.95
C HIS A 544 1.56 -34.26 -27.67
N ASN A 545 1.76 -35.30 -26.83
CA ASN A 545 0.98 -35.46 -25.60
C ASN A 545 1.32 -34.39 -24.56
N LEU A 546 2.60 -34.01 -24.46
CA LEU A 546 3.04 -32.95 -23.54
C LEU A 546 2.52 -31.59 -24.00
N ALA A 547 2.60 -31.32 -25.30
CA ALA A 547 2.06 -30.10 -25.88
C ALA A 547 0.54 -29.99 -25.63
N ASP A 548 -0.20 -31.08 -25.85
CA ASP A 548 -1.65 -31.11 -25.62
C ASP A 548 -2.01 -30.96 -24.14
N TYR A 549 -1.25 -31.59 -23.23
CA TYR A 549 -1.40 -31.40 -21.78
C TYR A 549 -1.21 -29.93 -21.38
N MET A 550 -0.11 -29.30 -21.80
CA MET A 550 0.22 -27.91 -21.48
C MET A 550 -0.81 -26.92 -22.04
N CYS A 551 -1.35 -27.19 -23.22
CA CYS A 551 -2.39 -26.36 -23.83
C CYS A 551 -3.73 -26.52 -23.13
N ALA A 552 -4.15 -27.75 -22.85
CA ALA A 552 -5.37 -28.03 -22.09
C ALA A 552 -5.30 -27.41 -20.69
N LYS A 553 -4.12 -27.41 -20.06
CA LYS A 553 -3.91 -26.89 -18.71
C LYS A 553 -4.03 -25.37 -18.60
N ASN A 554 -3.79 -24.63 -19.69
CA ASN A 554 -4.06 -23.19 -19.72
C ASN A 554 -5.56 -22.89 -19.92
N ASN A 555 -6.30 -23.83 -20.51
CA ASN A 555 -7.74 -23.71 -20.75
C ASN A 555 -8.57 -24.24 -19.56
N VAL A 556 -8.48 -23.55 -18.43
CA VAL A 556 -9.20 -23.89 -17.19
C VAL A 556 -10.24 -22.84 -16.82
N LEU A 557 -11.20 -23.26 -15.99
CA LEU A 557 -12.13 -22.35 -15.33
C LEU A 557 -11.40 -21.60 -14.20
N LEU A 558 -11.24 -20.29 -14.33
CA LEU A 558 -10.73 -19.42 -13.28
C LEU A 558 -11.88 -18.98 -12.38
N ALA A 559 -11.77 -19.25 -11.08
CA ALA A 559 -12.80 -18.99 -10.10
C ALA A 559 -12.36 -18.00 -9.00
N TYR A 560 -13.21 -17.03 -8.71
CA TYR A 560 -13.11 -16.15 -7.55
C TYR A 560 -14.49 -15.95 -6.94
N LYS A 561 -14.76 -16.64 -5.83
CA LYS A 561 -16.03 -16.57 -5.09
C LYS A 561 -17.24 -16.89 -5.99
N ASP A 562 -17.93 -15.85 -6.44
CA ASP A 562 -19.15 -15.83 -7.25
C ASP A 562 -18.89 -15.55 -8.74
N MET A 563 -17.62 -15.39 -9.14
CA MET A 563 -17.21 -15.14 -10.52
C MET A 563 -16.44 -16.33 -11.06
N SER A 564 -16.80 -16.82 -12.24
CA SER A 564 -16.06 -17.84 -12.95
C SER A 564 -15.99 -17.54 -14.45
N HIS A 565 -14.92 -17.94 -15.11
CA HIS A 565 -14.80 -17.88 -16.57
C HIS A 565 -13.72 -18.83 -17.07
N THR A 566 -13.88 -19.29 -18.31
CA THR A 566 -12.89 -20.13 -18.98
C THR A 566 -11.78 -19.26 -19.57
N ASN A 567 -10.52 -19.59 -19.28
CA ASN A 567 -9.38 -18.93 -19.88
C ASN A 567 -9.09 -19.51 -21.28
N SER A 568 -9.80 -19.02 -22.29
CA SER A 568 -9.62 -19.45 -23.68
C SER A 568 -8.40 -18.80 -24.35
N HIS A 569 -7.97 -17.64 -23.86
CA HIS A 569 -6.90 -16.85 -24.44
C HIS A 569 -5.97 -16.27 -23.37
N GLY A 570 -4.68 -16.55 -23.48
CA GLY A 570 -3.65 -16.08 -22.56
C GLY A 570 -3.12 -17.20 -21.66
N LEU A 571 -1.96 -16.92 -21.05
CA LEU A 571 -1.23 -17.89 -20.23
C LEU A 571 -1.53 -17.70 -18.74
N ILE A 572 -1.73 -18.82 -18.03
CA ILE A 572 -1.83 -18.82 -16.57
C ILE A 572 -0.43 -18.87 -15.99
N ARG A 573 0.04 -17.73 -15.48
CA ARG A 573 1.40 -17.57 -14.92
C ARG A 573 1.64 -18.38 -13.64
N GLY A 574 0.59 -18.89 -13.00
CA GLY A 574 0.69 -19.71 -11.78
C GLY A 574 0.97 -21.19 -12.01
N LEU A 575 0.91 -21.67 -13.26
CA LEU A 575 1.31 -23.05 -13.59
C LEU A 575 2.81 -23.20 -13.38
N GLN A 576 3.27 -24.36 -12.90
CA GLN A 576 4.71 -24.56 -12.59
C GLN A 576 5.57 -24.41 -13.86
N PHE A 577 5.14 -25.03 -14.97
CA PHE A 577 5.81 -24.96 -16.27
C PHE A 577 5.53 -23.67 -17.07
N ALA A 578 4.77 -22.71 -16.53
CA ALA A 578 4.51 -21.45 -17.22
C ALA A 578 5.80 -20.70 -17.56
N SER A 579 6.82 -20.85 -16.71
CA SER A 579 8.17 -20.30 -16.91
C SER A 579 8.76 -20.74 -18.26
N PHE A 580 8.72 -22.04 -18.55
CA PHE A 580 9.22 -22.63 -19.78
C PHE A 580 8.47 -22.11 -21.02
N VAL A 581 7.14 -22.05 -20.95
CA VAL A 581 6.29 -21.55 -22.06
C VAL A 581 6.57 -20.08 -22.36
N VAL A 582 6.69 -19.24 -21.32
CA VAL A 582 7.04 -17.83 -21.48
C VAL A 582 8.40 -17.67 -22.15
N GLN A 583 9.40 -18.43 -21.73
CA GLN A 583 10.75 -18.30 -22.26
C GLN A 583 10.87 -18.81 -23.70
N PHE A 584 10.17 -19.88 -24.04
CA PHE A 584 10.13 -20.42 -25.41
C PHE A 584 9.33 -19.51 -26.36
N TYR A 585 8.19 -18.97 -25.90
CA TYR A 585 7.44 -18.02 -26.70
C TYR A 585 8.25 -16.72 -26.89
N GLY A 586 8.91 -16.25 -25.84
CA GLY A 586 9.85 -15.14 -25.93
C GLY A 586 10.98 -15.40 -26.92
N LEU A 587 11.53 -16.62 -27.00
CA LEU A 587 12.51 -17.00 -28.02
C LEU A 587 11.95 -16.83 -29.44
N SER A 588 10.71 -17.27 -29.68
CA SER A 588 10.08 -17.10 -31.00
C SER A 588 9.97 -15.62 -31.38
N LEU A 589 9.70 -14.73 -30.43
CA LEU A 589 9.68 -13.28 -30.67
C LEU A 589 11.07 -12.67 -30.80
N ASP A 590 12.07 -13.18 -30.06
CA ASP A 590 13.47 -12.78 -30.21
C ASP A 590 13.95 -13.00 -31.64
N LEU A 591 13.53 -14.12 -32.26
CA LEU A 591 13.86 -14.43 -33.65
C LEU A 591 13.21 -13.48 -34.66
N LEU A 592 12.02 -12.97 -34.36
CA LEU A 592 11.37 -11.94 -35.19
C LEU A 592 12.08 -10.58 -35.06
N LEU A 593 12.58 -10.25 -33.86
CA LEU A 593 13.30 -8.99 -33.61
C LEU A 593 14.72 -9.00 -34.20
N LEU A 594 15.44 -10.12 -34.07
CA LEU A 594 16.81 -10.24 -34.55
C LEU A 594 16.90 -10.65 -36.03
N GLY A 595 15.94 -11.45 -36.52
CA GLY A 595 16.10 -12.22 -37.74
C GLY A 595 17.01 -13.43 -37.56
N LEU A 596 16.83 -14.45 -38.41
CA LEU A 596 17.55 -15.72 -38.29
C LEU A 596 19.07 -15.58 -38.46
N THR A 597 19.51 -14.70 -39.35
CA THR A 597 20.93 -14.43 -39.62
C THR A 597 21.61 -13.89 -38.36
N ARG A 598 21.13 -12.77 -37.83
CA ARG A 598 21.75 -12.15 -36.65
C ARG A 598 21.60 -13.00 -35.39
N ALA A 599 20.48 -13.68 -35.23
CA ALA A 599 20.30 -14.65 -34.14
C ALA A 599 21.34 -15.78 -34.19
N SER A 600 21.65 -16.30 -35.39
CA SER A 600 22.66 -17.36 -35.55
C SER A 600 24.07 -16.87 -35.24
N GLU A 601 24.40 -15.63 -35.60
CA GLU A 601 25.69 -15.00 -35.32
C GLU A 601 25.93 -14.78 -33.81
N ILE A 602 24.88 -14.34 -33.09
CA ILE A 602 24.95 -14.14 -31.64
C ILE A 602 25.02 -15.49 -30.90
N ALA A 603 24.26 -16.49 -31.36
CA ALA A 603 24.25 -17.83 -30.73
C ALA A 603 25.54 -18.62 -31.03
N GLY A 604 26.26 -18.28 -32.09
CA GLY A 604 27.38 -19.07 -32.60
C GLY A 604 26.93 -20.37 -33.28
N PRO A 605 27.85 -21.18 -33.83
CA PRO A 605 27.50 -22.45 -34.46
C PRO A 605 26.95 -23.48 -33.44
N PRO A 606 26.07 -24.42 -33.85
CA PRO A 606 25.46 -25.41 -32.94
C PRO A 606 26.46 -26.32 -32.22
N GLN A 607 27.61 -26.59 -32.84
CA GLN A 607 28.66 -27.45 -32.29
C GLN A 607 29.43 -26.77 -31.15
N THR A 608 29.59 -25.44 -31.24
CA THR A 608 30.33 -24.61 -30.28
C THR A 608 29.56 -23.30 -30.08
N PRO A 609 28.49 -23.30 -29.26
CA PRO A 609 27.69 -22.11 -29.03
C PRO A 609 28.52 -21.03 -28.33
N ASN A 610 28.24 -19.76 -28.65
CA ASN A 610 28.92 -18.64 -28.03
C ASN A 610 28.46 -18.45 -26.58
N GLU A 611 29.36 -17.93 -25.75
CA GLU A 611 28.99 -17.44 -24.43
C GLU A 611 28.17 -16.15 -24.53
N PHE A 612 27.60 -15.71 -23.40
CA PHE A 612 26.89 -14.42 -23.37
C PHE A 612 27.89 -13.27 -23.62
N MET A 613 27.54 -12.36 -24.54
CA MET A 613 28.35 -11.19 -24.93
C MET A 613 29.64 -11.49 -25.70
N THR A 614 29.73 -12.65 -26.36
CA THR A 614 30.87 -12.98 -27.22
C THR A 614 30.42 -13.34 -28.64
N PHE A 615 31.27 -13.01 -29.61
CA PHE A 615 31.13 -13.38 -31.01
C PHE A 615 32.34 -14.23 -31.42
N CYS A 616 32.23 -14.98 -32.52
CA CYS A 616 33.35 -15.76 -33.04
C CYS A 616 34.49 -14.86 -33.51
N ASP A 617 34.16 -13.75 -34.20
CA ASP A 617 35.12 -12.80 -34.77
C ASP A 617 34.61 -11.36 -34.68
N THR A 618 35.53 -10.39 -34.63
CA THR A 618 35.22 -8.95 -34.67
C THR A 618 34.48 -8.55 -35.95
N LYS A 619 34.70 -9.26 -37.07
CA LYS A 619 33.98 -9.01 -38.32
C LYS A 619 32.48 -9.27 -38.17
N VAL A 620 32.12 -10.38 -37.52
CA VAL A 620 30.73 -10.77 -37.22
C VAL A 620 30.12 -9.81 -36.20
N GLU A 621 30.90 -9.33 -35.24
CA GLU A 621 30.42 -8.29 -34.34
C GLU A 621 30.02 -7.02 -35.12
N THR A 622 30.85 -6.60 -36.09
CA THR A 622 30.69 -5.34 -36.82
C THR A 622 29.75 -5.37 -38.02
N CYS A 623 29.38 -6.54 -38.54
CA CYS A 623 28.60 -6.68 -39.78
C CYS A 623 27.15 -6.16 -39.69
N HIS A 624 26.62 -5.99 -38.48
CA HIS A 624 25.24 -5.61 -38.24
C HIS A 624 25.13 -4.51 -37.17
N PRO A 625 24.14 -3.60 -37.26
CA PRO A 625 23.96 -2.55 -36.25
C PRO A 625 23.65 -3.07 -34.84
N ILE A 626 22.86 -4.15 -34.72
CA ILE A 626 22.57 -4.79 -33.42
C ILE A 626 23.84 -5.47 -32.90
N ARG A 627 24.47 -4.92 -31.86
CA ARG A 627 25.69 -5.47 -31.26
C ARG A 627 25.43 -6.39 -30.08
N MET A 628 24.41 -6.10 -29.28
CA MET A 628 24.06 -6.91 -28.11
C MET A 628 22.56 -7.08 -27.99
N TYR A 629 22.18 -8.24 -27.49
CA TYR A 629 20.80 -8.59 -27.22
C TYR A 629 20.72 -9.38 -25.92
N ALA A 630 19.81 -9.01 -25.04
CA ALA A 630 19.40 -9.84 -23.91
C ALA A 630 17.91 -9.67 -23.66
N ARG A 631 17.24 -10.76 -23.29
CA ARG A 631 15.86 -10.72 -22.82
C ARG A 631 15.78 -11.25 -21.40
N TYR A 632 15.32 -10.42 -20.47
CA TYR A 632 15.02 -10.80 -19.10
C TYR A 632 13.52 -11.00 -18.93
N ILE A 633 13.05 -12.25 -19.07
CA ILE A 633 11.63 -12.64 -19.05
C ILE A 633 10.82 -11.90 -20.13
N ASP A 634 10.24 -10.75 -19.78
CA ASP A 634 9.41 -9.88 -20.62
C ASP A 634 10.13 -8.61 -21.09
N ARG A 635 11.32 -8.31 -20.54
CA ARG A 635 12.10 -7.11 -20.85
C ARG A 635 13.19 -7.43 -21.85
N VAL A 636 13.28 -6.65 -22.91
CA VAL A 636 14.31 -6.78 -23.93
C VAL A 636 15.27 -5.61 -23.84
N HIS A 637 16.54 -5.91 -24.01
CA HIS A 637 17.65 -4.97 -24.00
C HIS A 637 18.42 -5.15 -25.29
N ILE A 638 18.38 -4.14 -26.17
CA ILE A 638 19.08 -4.16 -27.46
C ILE A 638 20.08 -3.00 -27.48
N MET A 639 21.31 -3.30 -27.87
CA MET A 639 22.35 -2.30 -28.11
C MET A 639 22.62 -2.19 -29.60
N PHE A 640 22.48 -0.99 -30.14
CA PHE A 640 22.78 -0.66 -31.52
C PHE A 640 24.04 0.19 -31.62
N ARG A 641 24.81 -0.05 -32.68
CA ARG A 641 25.90 0.80 -33.13
C ARG A 641 25.66 1.14 -34.59
N PHE A 642 25.37 2.41 -34.87
CA PHE A 642 25.13 2.91 -36.22
C PHE A 642 26.31 3.73 -36.70
N THR A 643 26.62 3.60 -37.98
CA THR A 643 27.41 4.58 -38.72
C THR A 643 26.59 5.84 -39.01
N HIS A 644 27.25 6.91 -39.41
CA HIS A 644 26.56 8.16 -39.74
C HIS A 644 25.53 7.98 -40.86
N GLU A 645 25.86 7.21 -41.89
CA GLU A 645 24.99 6.95 -43.03
C GLU A 645 23.77 6.11 -42.64
N GLU A 646 23.96 5.03 -41.87
CA GLU A 646 22.86 4.18 -41.39
C GLU A 646 21.90 4.95 -40.49
N ALA A 647 22.44 5.77 -39.59
CA ALA A 647 21.64 6.60 -38.70
C ALA A 647 20.81 7.61 -39.52
N ARG A 648 21.44 8.29 -40.48
CA ARG A 648 20.75 9.27 -41.34
C ARG A 648 19.64 8.62 -42.17
N ASP A 649 19.93 7.48 -42.79
CA ASP A 649 18.95 6.73 -43.60
C ASP A 649 17.76 6.26 -42.74
N LEU A 650 18.02 5.70 -41.55
CA LEU A 650 16.97 5.26 -40.64
C LEU A 650 16.07 6.42 -40.20
N ILE A 651 16.68 7.56 -39.83
CA ILE A 651 15.94 8.77 -39.44
C ILE A 651 15.12 9.30 -40.62
N GLN A 652 15.70 9.34 -41.82
CA GLN A 652 14.99 9.80 -43.01
C GLN A 652 13.79 8.92 -43.35
N ARG A 653 13.94 7.59 -43.28
CA ARG A 653 12.83 6.64 -43.45
C ARG A 653 11.74 6.87 -42.41
N TYR A 654 12.13 7.00 -41.13
CA TYR A 654 11.19 7.28 -40.05
C TYR A 654 10.41 8.59 -40.27
N LEU A 655 11.12 9.69 -40.61
CA LEU A 655 10.50 11.01 -40.85
C LEU A 655 9.66 11.04 -42.13
N THR A 656 9.92 10.15 -43.10
CA THR A 656 9.09 10.01 -44.30
C THR A 656 7.73 9.40 -43.95
N GLU A 657 7.71 8.39 -43.08
CA GLU A 657 6.48 7.78 -42.59
C GLU A 657 5.77 8.63 -41.52
N HIS A 658 6.55 9.33 -40.69
CA HIS A 658 6.10 10.14 -39.57
C HIS A 658 6.67 11.57 -39.68
N PRO A 659 6.13 12.40 -40.60
CA PRO A 659 6.64 13.76 -40.80
C PRO A 659 6.38 14.61 -39.55
N ASP A 660 7.45 15.12 -38.94
CA ASP A 660 7.35 16.04 -37.81
C ASP A 660 7.22 17.49 -38.32
N SER A 661 5.99 17.98 -38.41
CA SER A 661 5.70 19.35 -38.83
C SER A 661 5.87 20.40 -37.71
N GLY A 662 6.30 20.00 -36.50
CA GLY A 662 6.31 20.86 -35.32
C GLY A 662 7.48 21.86 -35.25
N GLU A 663 8.64 21.52 -35.81
CA GLU A 663 9.86 22.33 -35.68
C GLU A 663 10.14 23.28 -36.86
N ALA A 664 9.36 23.21 -37.95
CA ALA A 664 9.53 24.10 -39.11
C ALA A 664 9.11 25.57 -38.89
N CYS A 665 8.70 25.96 -37.67
CA CYS A 665 8.25 27.33 -37.34
C CYS A 665 9.21 28.13 -36.45
N SER A 666 10.41 27.64 -36.11
CA SER A 666 11.36 28.36 -35.23
C SER A 666 12.64 28.87 -35.90
N GLY A 667 12.75 28.77 -37.23
CA GLY A 667 13.88 29.27 -38.00
C GLY A 667 13.46 29.93 -39.31
N ALA A 668 12.79 31.08 -39.21
CA ALA A 668 12.61 32.04 -40.31
C ALA A 668 13.00 33.44 -39.82
#